data_AF-A0A556MYC9-F1
#
_entry.id   AF-A0A556MYC9-F1
#
_cell.length_a   1.000
_cell.length_b   1.000
_cell.length_c   1.000
_cell.angle_alpha   90.00
_cell.angle_beta   90.00
_cell.angle_gamma   90.00
#
_symmetry.space_group_name_H-M   'P 1'
#
loop_
_entity.id
_entity.type
_entity.pdbx_description
1 polymer ?
#
loop_
_entity_poly.entity_id
_entity_poly.type
_entity_poly.pdbx_seq_one_letter_code
_entity_poly.pdbx_strand_id
1 'polypeptide(L)'
;MFIRKRERKDNFYQELQEKTLERLQELSGDVWTDFNIHDPGVTISDNMNYALFELQYKLELPFRSFLGPNTDDYASKGILPADFIFSPSIVTTEDYEKLFLDGVLLTTDVPENNKLVSKEVHVLESCLVEFSDGFYTVNASVSLSKTAITNAEEIKEEIFKLYHANRNLCEDLRWEDIHVLTKAMGKRKKETEEKSIQIETTYGMDTSEKPIKIHDYHSFQLDFPDAYGIGHRGLPLEANKRNIAHVRQLKGYLLMMDFLMADATEQIQNTPQLISFTEAPPSGTVSLISIPDVEMVVDSVKFKKGNQLQTAASIQKKKSGFMDILDTLYGEDTAQLFQDFQPSKSRLNYRASLTQELPELNRNRFRSFNKLKPTESNIVFKELFSLLHGSKIESEIPVRDLLKKHELDLLPDSIFFDQYEVYLNIAPISGVFYDPIFNETPQHIPAHEMDWKEEYFASLQTEISLIRRNALFESFLEVGAHAANYRMIQLSENNRWILVFRYPGKEEWMILGTYKTRDHLIRSANRFWAFVRFLNPERHLFYLVEHRLLQFAYPRKHREEGNTLSIIASNRFENKEMYDHLEQLLRERLPAHLSIQLYRVQPDHIYDFEQIYYKWREALANRDTKKLIHFSESINAFFRVSKDFLTDIQ
;
A
#
# COMPACT_ATOMS: atom_id res chain seq x y z
N MET A 1 37.03 14.18 -8.94
CA MET A 1 36.48 15.40 -8.31
C MET A 1 36.71 16.57 -9.27
N PHE A 2 35.79 16.77 -10.22
CA PHE A 2 35.81 17.97 -11.06
C PHE A 2 35.07 19.05 -10.29
N ILE A 3 35.80 19.90 -9.57
CA ILE A 3 35.23 21.18 -9.13
C ILE A 3 34.97 21.96 -10.41
N ARG A 4 33.70 22.04 -10.84
CA ARG A 4 33.31 22.97 -11.92
C ARG A 4 33.79 24.35 -11.49
N LYS A 5 34.71 24.91 -12.28
CA LYS A 5 35.25 26.24 -12.04
C LYS A 5 34.08 27.21 -12.21
N ARG A 6 33.54 27.76 -11.11
CA ARG A 6 32.48 28.78 -11.15
C ARG A 6 32.91 29.86 -12.15
N GLU A 7 32.05 30.20 -13.10
CA GLU A 7 32.31 31.35 -13.95
C GLU A 7 32.45 32.57 -13.05
N ARG A 8 33.57 33.29 -13.18
CA ARG A 8 33.95 34.40 -12.29
C ARG A 8 32.99 35.60 -12.35
N LYS A 9 31.95 35.52 -13.19
CA LYS A 9 30.96 36.57 -13.48
C LYS A 9 29.59 36.34 -12.83
N ASP A 10 29.30 35.15 -12.32
CA ASP A 10 28.03 34.83 -11.66
C ASP A 10 28.22 34.84 -10.14
N ASN A 11 28.38 36.03 -9.56
CA ASN A 11 28.35 36.18 -8.10
C ASN A 11 26.94 36.56 -7.66
N PHE A 12 26.06 35.58 -7.44
CA PHE A 12 24.68 35.82 -7.01
C PHE A 12 24.58 36.71 -5.78
N TYR A 13 25.53 36.62 -4.84
CA TYR A 13 25.55 37.51 -3.68
C TYR A 13 25.65 38.99 -4.10
N GLN A 14 26.48 39.30 -5.11
CA GLN A 14 26.58 40.66 -5.64
C GLN A 14 25.29 41.08 -6.37
N GLU A 15 24.70 40.18 -7.18
CA GLU A 15 23.41 40.44 -7.82
C GLU A 15 22.31 40.74 -6.79
N LEU A 16 22.31 40.00 -5.67
CA LEU A 16 21.38 40.20 -4.58
C LEU A 16 21.60 41.54 -3.87
N GLN A 17 22.85 41.93 -3.64
CA GLN A 17 23.18 43.26 -3.10
C GLN A 17 22.68 44.38 -4.01
N GLU A 18 22.91 44.28 -5.32
CA GLU A 18 22.48 45.27 -6.32
C GLU A 18 20.94 45.37 -6.36
N LYS A 19 20.22 44.24 -6.42
CA LYS A 19 18.75 44.21 -6.40
C LYS A 19 18.15 44.73 -5.10
N THR A 20 18.73 44.37 -3.96
CA THR A 20 18.25 44.84 -2.67
C THR A 20 18.46 46.35 -2.55
N LEU A 21 19.60 46.88 -3.00
CA LEU A 21 19.84 48.33 -3.02
C LEU A 21 18.85 49.07 -3.92
N GLU A 22 18.62 48.58 -5.14
CA GLU A 22 17.63 49.13 -6.07
C GLU A 22 16.23 49.16 -5.43
N ARG A 23 15.83 48.04 -4.80
CA ARG A 23 14.53 47.93 -4.14
C ARG A 23 14.40 48.85 -2.93
N LEU A 24 15.47 49.02 -2.14
CA LEU A 24 15.50 49.94 -1.02
C LEU A 24 15.38 51.40 -1.49
N GLN A 25 16.09 51.79 -2.54
CA GLN A 25 16.00 53.12 -3.14
C GLN A 25 14.59 53.40 -3.66
N GLU A 26 13.99 52.44 -4.38
CA GLU A 26 12.63 52.55 -4.90
C GLU A 26 11.60 52.71 -3.78
N LEU A 27 11.69 51.90 -2.72
CA LEU A 27 10.71 51.88 -1.63
C LEU A 27 10.86 53.06 -0.64
N SER A 28 12.09 53.52 -0.42
CA SER A 28 12.36 54.59 0.54
C SER A 28 12.23 56.00 -0.05
N GLY A 29 12.35 56.15 -1.38
CA GLY A 29 12.26 57.44 -2.04
C GLY A 29 13.20 58.47 -1.41
N ASP A 30 12.64 59.61 -0.99
CA ASP A 30 13.41 60.71 -0.38
C ASP A 30 13.62 60.56 1.15
N VAL A 31 13.16 59.46 1.76
CA VAL A 31 13.22 59.27 3.23
C VAL A 31 14.57 58.70 3.68
N TRP A 32 15.13 57.75 2.93
CA TRP A 32 16.43 57.15 3.22
C TRP A 32 17.32 57.34 2.00
N THR A 33 18.25 58.27 2.08
CA THR A 33 19.08 58.68 0.93
C THR A 33 20.56 58.27 1.07
N ASP A 34 20.98 57.82 2.25
CA ASP A 34 22.35 57.40 2.52
C ASP A 34 22.47 55.87 2.53
N PHE A 35 23.08 55.33 1.48
CA PHE A 35 23.29 53.89 1.29
C PHE A 35 24.77 53.49 1.40
N ASN A 36 25.55 54.24 2.18
CA ASN A 36 26.96 53.93 2.39
C ASN A 36 27.16 52.82 3.45
N ILE A 37 28.34 52.19 3.43
CA ILE A 37 28.72 51.04 4.28
C ILE A 37 28.59 51.33 5.79
N HIS A 38 28.67 52.59 6.21
CA HIS A 38 28.58 52.97 7.62
C HIS A 38 27.13 53.03 8.14
N ASP A 39 26.13 53.02 7.24
CA ASP A 39 24.73 53.04 7.60
C ASP A 39 24.30 51.66 8.19
N PRO A 40 23.66 51.63 9.37
CA PRO A 40 23.21 50.38 9.99
C PRO A 40 22.16 49.62 9.19
N GLY A 41 21.30 50.30 8.43
CA GLY A 41 20.32 49.67 7.55
C GLY A 41 20.97 48.95 6.38
N VAL A 42 22.06 49.52 5.83
CA VAL A 42 22.89 48.84 4.81
C VAL A 42 23.56 47.61 5.42
N THR A 43 24.08 47.71 6.64
CA THR A 43 24.66 46.56 7.37
C THR A 43 23.62 45.45 7.56
N ILE A 44 22.39 45.79 7.95
CA ILE A 44 21.29 44.81 8.09
C ILE A 44 20.99 44.14 6.75
N SER A 45 20.86 44.94 5.69
CA SER A 45 20.62 44.45 4.33
C SER A 45 21.71 43.47 3.87
N ASP A 46 22.98 43.78 4.09
CA ASP A 46 24.09 42.90 3.70
C ASP A 46 24.07 41.56 4.45
N ASN A 47 23.81 41.57 5.75
CA ASN A 47 23.68 40.32 6.52
C ASN A 47 22.47 39.49 6.05
N MET A 48 21.35 40.13 5.73
CA MET A 48 20.18 39.45 5.15
C MET A 48 20.48 38.88 3.75
N ASN A 49 21.21 39.61 2.91
CA ASN A 49 21.65 39.14 1.61
C ASN A 49 22.54 37.89 1.75
N TYR A 50 23.40 37.84 2.77
CA TYR A 50 24.26 36.69 3.01
C TYR A 50 23.44 35.45 3.42
N ALA A 51 22.47 35.63 4.32
CA ALA A 51 21.60 34.55 4.73
C ALA A 51 20.72 34.02 3.58
N LEU A 52 20.23 34.90 2.70
CA LEU A 52 19.53 34.51 1.47
C LEU A 52 20.43 33.78 0.48
N PHE A 53 21.69 34.19 0.34
CA PHE A 53 22.68 33.48 -0.46
C PHE A 53 22.94 32.07 0.07
N GLU A 54 23.03 31.88 1.40
CA GLU A 54 23.12 30.55 2.01
C GLU A 54 21.87 29.71 1.75
N LEU A 55 20.68 30.31 1.86
CA LEU A 55 19.41 29.64 1.57
C LEU A 55 19.31 29.19 0.11
N GLN A 56 19.69 30.05 -0.84
CA GLN A 56 19.75 29.70 -2.25
C GLN A 56 20.72 28.54 -2.49
N TYR A 57 21.91 28.58 -1.87
CA TYR A 57 22.87 27.48 -1.99
C TYR A 57 22.26 26.14 -1.55
N LYS A 58 21.44 26.13 -0.49
CA LYS A 58 20.69 24.93 -0.04
C LYS A 58 19.60 24.51 -1.04
N LEU A 59 18.92 25.46 -1.68
CA LEU A 59 17.88 25.19 -2.68
C LEU A 59 18.44 24.66 -4.02
N GLU A 60 19.68 25.05 -4.37
CA GLU A 60 20.37 24.61 -5.59
C GLU A 60 21.04 23.24 -5.46
N LEU A 61 20.95 22.61 -4.28
CA LEU A 61 21.41 21.24 -4.12
C LEU A 61 20.67 20.31 -5.11
N PRO A 62 21.37 19.33 -5.71
CA PRO A 62 20.73 18.44 -6.67
C PRO A 62 19.60 17.67 -5.98
N PHE A 63 18.52 17.37 -6.71
CA PHE A 63 17.34 16.71 -6.16
C PHE A 63 17.67 15.43 -5.36
N ARG A 64 18.66 14.68 -5.84
CA ARG A 64 19.23 13.49 -5.19
C ARG A 64 19.68 13.73 -3.74
N SER A 65 20.15 14.93 -3.40
CA SER A 65 20.55 15.28 -2.03
C SER A 65 19.37 15.26 -1.05
N PHE A 66 18.15 15.55 -1.52
CA PHE A 66 16.93 15.47 -0.70
C PHE A 66 16.36 14.04 -0.64
N LEU A 67 16.66 13.18 -1.61
CA LEU A 67 16.29 11.76 -1.54
C LEU A 67 17.18 10.98 -0.58
N GLY A 68 18.41 11.43 -0.37
CA GLY A 68 19.44 10.68 0.36
C GLY A 68 20.23 9.72 -0.55
N PRO A 69 21.36 9.22 -0.05
CA PRO A 69 22.35 8.48 -0.83
C PRO A 69 21.95 7.02 -1.03
N ASN A 70 21.08 6.49 -0.17
CA ASN A 70 20.64 5.10 -0.23
C ASN A 70 19.58 4.95 -1.32
N THR A 71 19.99 4.47 -2.48
CA THR A 71 19.10 4.20 -3.62
C THR A 71 18.09 3.10 -3.32
N ASP A 72 18.38 2.21 -2.35
CA ASP A 72 17.43 1.16 -1.92
C ASP A 72 16.16 1.78 -1.31
N ASP A 73 16.24 3.03 -0.84
CA ASP A 73 15.11 3.77 -0.27
C ASP A 73 14.30 4.54 -1.32
N TYR A 74 14.67 4.51 -2.61
CA TYR A 74 13.94 5.30 -3.62
C TYR A 74 12.57 4.70 -3.93
N ALA A 75 12.46 3.38 -3.82
CA ALA A 75 11.18 2.68 -3.92
C ALA A 75 10.19 3.15 -2.84
N SER A 76 10.66 3.41 -1.62
CA SER A 76 9.83 3.93 -0.52
C SER A 76 9.36 5.37 -0.77
N LYS A 77 9.92 6.07 -1.76
CA LYS A 77 9.60 7.44 -2.18
C LYS A 77 8.87 7.49 -3.53
N GLY A 78 8.44 6.34 -4.04
CA GLY A 78 7.75 6.26 -5.34
C GLY A 78 8.62 6.52 -6.55
N ILE A 79 9.94 6.35 -6.42
CA ILE A 79 10.88 6.43 -7.53
C ILE A 79 11.41 5.01 -7.78
N LEU A 80 10.68 4.27 -8.61
CA LEU A 80 10.98 2.87 -8.89
C LEU A 80 12.03 2.71 -10.02
N PRO A 81 12.89 1.68 -9.98
CA PRO A 81 13.88 1.43 -11.03
C PRO A 81 13.27 1.23 -12.41
N ALA A 82 13.96 1.67 -13.46
CA ALA A 82 13.48 1.51 -14.83
C ALA A 82 13.28 0.03 -15.22
N ASP A 83 14.21 -0.85 -14.83
CA ASP A 83 14.11 -2.29 -15.09
C ASP A 83 12.88 -2.92 -14.42
N PHE A 84 12.38 -2.33 -13.33
CA PHE A 84 11.14 -2.73 -12.68
C PHE A 84 9.92 -2.13 -13.38
N ILE A 85 9.93 -0.85 -13.76
CA ILE A 85 8.77 -0.23 -14.42
C ILE A 85 8.55 -0.81 -15.82
N PHE A 86 9.62 -1.03 -16.58
CA PHE A 86 9.58 -1.48 -17.97
C PHE A 86 9.84 -2.97 -18.14
N SER A 87 9.70 -3.78 -17.09
CA SER A 87 9.81 -5.24 -17.29
C SER A 87 8.67 -5.73 -18.20
N PRO A 88 8.95 -6.67 -19.11
CA PRO A 88 7.95 -7.14 -20.07
C PRO A 88 6.79 -7.86 -19.38
N SER A 89 5.57 -7.64 -19.88
CA SER A 89 4.37 -8.40 -19.55
C SER A 89 4.28 -9.65 -20.43
N ILE A 90 3.77 -10.77 -19.90
CA ILE A 90 3.60 -12.00 -20.67
C ILE A 90 2.16 -12.08 -21.20
N VAL A 91 1.96 -11.72 -22.46
CA VAL A 91 0.61 -11.66 -23.06
C VAL A 91 0.54 -12.33 -24.42
N THR A 92 1.53 -12.09 -25.28
CA THR A 92 1.55 -12.61 -26.65
C THR A 92 2.13 -14.01 -26.73
N THR A 93 1.90 -14.66 -27.87
CA THR A 93 2.54 -15.94 -28.22
C THR A 93 4.06 -15.84 -28.12
N GLU A 94 4.65 -14.75 -28.60
CA GLU A 94 6.09 -14.48 -28.55
C GLU A 94 6.60 -14.29 -27.12
N ASP A 95 5.81 -13.66 -26.24
CA ASP A 95 6.18 -13.53 -24.83
C ASP A 95 6.23 -14.89 -24.13
N TYR A 96 5.27 -15.79 -24.43
CA TYR A 96 5.28 -17.15 -23.92
C TYR A 96 6.44 -17.98 -24.51
N GLU A 97 6.76 -17.83 -25.80
CA GLU A 97 7.95 -18.45 -26.40
C GLU A 97 9.22 -18.07 -25.64
N LYS A 98 9.39 -16.77 -25.38
CA LYS A 98 10.53 -16.24 -24.60
C LYS A 98 10.52 -16.74 -23.17
N LEU A 99 9.36 -16.71 -22.50
CA LEU A 99 9.19 -17.24 -21.14
C LEU A 99 9.66 -18.69 -21.05
N PHE A 100 9.28 -19.55 -22.01
CA PHE A 100 9.65 -20.96 -21.97
C PHE A 100 11.13 -21.18 -22.30
N LEU A 101 11.69 -20.44 -23.27
CA LEU A 101 13.11 -20.52 -23.61
C LEU A 101 14.01 -20.12 -22.42
N ASP A 102 13.64 -19.05 -21.71
CA ASP A 102 14.41 -18.52 -20.58
C ASP A 102 14.10 -19.28 -19.28
N GLY A 103 12.86 -19.74 -19.08
CA GLY A 103 12.38 -20.28 -17.81
C GLY A 103 12.49 -21.79 -17.66
N VAL A 104 12.57 -22.57 -18.74
CA VAL A 104 12.66 -24.05 -18.65
C VAL A 104 14.10 -24.48 -18.37
N LEU A 105 14.40 -24.57 -17.08
CA LEU A 105 15.67 -24.98 -16.51
C LEU A 105 15.55 -26.37 -15.88
N LEU A 106 16.49 -27.26 -16.17
CA LEU A 106 16.64 -28.53 -15.46
C LEU A 106 18.00 -28.59 -14.77
N THR A 107 18.02 -29.14 -13.55
CA THR A 107 19.26 -29.38 -12.80
C THR A 107 20.01 -30.56 -13.40
N THR A 108 21.25 -30.33 -13.80
CA THR A 108 22.14 -31.36 -14.34
C THR A 108 23.48 -31.33 -13.62
N ASP A 109 24.08 -32.50 -13.41
CA ASP A 109 25.40 -32.57 -12.81
C ASP A 109 26.46 -32.28 -13.86
N VAL A 110 27.11 -31.12 -13.74
CA VAL A 110 28.18 -30.69 -14.63
C VAL A 110 29.51 -31.04 -13.98
N PRO A 111 30.44 -31.72 -14.69
CA PRO A 111 31.77 -31.97 -14.17
C PRO A 111 32.57 -30.66 -14.13
N GLU A 112 32.90 -30.18 -12.92
CA GLU A 112 33.69 -28.98 -12.69
C GLU A 112 34.79 -29.32 -11.67
N ASN A 113 36.07 -29.19 -12.07
CA ASN A 113 37.24 -29.50 -11.23
C ASN A 113 37.19 -30.89 -10.53
N ASN A 114 36.94 -31.96 -11.29
CA ASN A 114 36.84 -33.35 -10.79
C ASN A 114 35.75 -33.59 -9.71
N LYS A 115 34.77 -32.68 -9.59
CA LYS A 115 33.56 -32.87 -8.80
C LYS A 115 32.33 -32.65 -9.67
N LEU A 116 31.28 -33.44 -9.42
CA LEU A 116 29.96 -33.22 -10.00
C LEU A 116 29.31 -32.08 -9.22
N VAL A 117 28.95 -30.99 -9.91
CA VAL A 117 28.23 -29.85 -9.34
C VAL A 117 26.90 -29.73 -10.08
N SER A 118 25.80 -29.82 -9.36
CA SER A 118 24.46 -29.65 -9.92
C SER A 118 24.26 -28.18 -10.33
N LYS A 119 24.03 -27.92 -11.61
CA LYS A 119 23.75 -26.60 -12.18
C LYS A 119 22.48 -26.64 -13.02
N GLU A 120 21.72 -25.55 -12.97
CA GLU A 120 20.56 -25.32 -13.82
C GLU A 120 21.01 -24.95 -15.24
N VAL A 121 20.42 -25.60 -16.24
CA VAL A 121 20.78 -25.39 -17.64
C VAL A 121 19.51 -25.25 -18.47
N HIS A 122 19.47 -24.26 -19.37
CA HIS A 122 18.41 -24.10 -20.36
C HIS A 122 18.36 -25.31 -21.28
N VAL A 123 17.20 -25.95 -21.39
CA VAL A 123 17.08 -27.24 -22.11
C VAL A 123 16.52 -27.08 -23.52
N LEU A 124 15.69 -26.07 -23.74
CA LEU A 124 15.03 -25.82 -25.01
C LEU A 124 15.97 -25.19 -26.04
N GLU A 125 15.91 -25.66 -27.29
CA GLU A 125 16.60 -25.06 -28.44
C GLU A 125 15.67 -24.11 -29.21
N SER A 126 14.40 -24.49 -29.34
CA SER A 126 13.36 -23.63 -29.89
C SER A 126 12.01 -23.92 -29.23
N CYS A 127 11.15 -22.92 -29.24
CA CYS A 127 9.76 -23.02 -28.80
C CYS A 127 8.89 -22.27 -29.79
N LEU A 128 7.83 -22.90 -30.27
CA LEU A 128 6.80 -22.27 -31.09
C LEU A 128 5.47 -22.36 -30.33
N VAL A 129 4.82 -21.22 -30.13
CA VAL A 129 3.54 -21.15 -29.43
C VAL A 129 2.48 -20.61 -30.37
N GLU A 130 1.40 -21.38 -30.52
CA GLU A 130 0.24 -21.00 -31.32
C GLU A 130 -0.97 -20.76 -30.41
N PHE A 131 -1.78 -19.76 -30.74
CA PHE A 131 -3.01 -19.44 -30.00
C PHE A 131 -4.22 -19.54 -30.92
N SER A 132 -5.18 -20.39 -30.57
CA SER A 132 -6.42 -20.57 -31.33
C SER A 132 -7.61 -20.84 -30.41
N ASP A 133 -8.73 -20.18 -30.67
CA ASP A 133 -9.99 -20.35 -29.91
C ASP A 133 -9.83 -20.27 -28.38
N GLY A 134 -8.91 -19.46 -27.86
CA GLY A 134 -8.66 -19.31 -26.42
C GLY A 134 -7.72 -20.37 -25.81
N PHE A 135 -7.06 -21.17 -26.65
CA PHE A 135 -6.11 -22.19 -26.21
C PHE A 135 -4.75 -22.02 -26.86
N TYR A 136 -3.71 -22.27 -26.06
CA TYR A 136 -2.35 -22.36 -26.51
C TYR A 136 -1.98 -23.78 -26.89
N THR A 137 -1.18 -23.90 -27.95
CA THR A 137 -0.47 -25.13 -28.33
C THR A 137 1.02 -24.84 -28.34
N VAL A 138 1.80 -25.66 -27.65
CA VAL A 138 3.24 -25.44 -27.45
C VAL A 138 4.03 -26.55 -28.12
N ASN A 139 4.85 -26.18 -29.09
CA ASN A 139 5.77 -27.08 -29.78
C ASN A 139 7.20 -26.74 -29.39
N ALA A 140 7.75 -27.49 -28.43
CA ALA A 140 9.09 -27.27 -27.89
C ALA A 140 10.09 -28.28 -28.46
N SER A 141 11.30 -27.83 -28.80
CA SER A 141 12.38 -28.69 -29.28
C SER A 141 13.59 -28.69 -28.34
N VAL A 142 14.22 -29.86 -28.21
CA VAL A 142 15.34 -30.10 -27.28
C VAL A 142 16.58 -30.53 -28.06
N SER A 143 17.75 -30.02 -27.65
CA SER A 143 19.03 -30.36 -28.29
C SER A 143 19.45 -31.82 -28.05
N LEU A 144 19.89 -32.49 -29.12
CA LEU A 144 20.36 -33.89 -29.15
C LEU A 144 21.56 -34.18 -28.23
N SER A 145 22.31 -33.18 -27.79
CA SER A 145 23.40 -33.36 -26.82
C SER A 145 22.91 -33.43 -25.37
N LYS A 146 21.65 -33.06 -25.09
CA LYS A 146 21.01 -33.08 -23.76
C LYS A 146 19.93 -34.16 -23.61
N THR A 147 19.62 -34.91 -24.67
CA THR A 147 18.58 -35.97 -24.68
C THR A 147 18.94 -37.21 -23.85
N ALA A 148 20.20 -37.39 -23.45
CA ALA A 148 20.60 -38.47 -22.54
C ALA A 148 20.25 -38.18 -21.06
N ILE A 149 19.85 -36.95 -20.74
CA ILE A 149 19.72 -36.43 -19.37
C ILE A 149 18.28 -35.96 -19.06
N THR A 150 17.36 -35.97 -20.04
CA THR A 150 16.08 -35.26 -19.92
C THR A 150 14.88 -36.13 -20.31
N ASN A 151 13.86 -36.15 -19.45
CA ASN A 151 12.58 -36.78 -19.71
C ASN A 151 11.63 -35.76 -20.37
N ALA A 152 11.02 -36.12 -21.50
CA ALA A 152 10.07 -35.23 -22.19
C ALA A 152 8.90 -34.81 -21.28
N GLU A 153 8.48 -35.69 -20.35
CA GLU A 153 7.43 -35.39 -19.37
C GLU A 153 7.86 -34.35 -18.33
N GLU A 154 9.14 -34.30 -17.94
CA GLU A 154 9.63 -33.29 -16.99
C GLU A 154 9.65 -31.90 -17.63
N ILE A 155 10.10 -31.80 -18.89
CA ILE A 155 10.06 -30.55 -19.67
C ILE A 155 8.61 -30.08 -19.83
N LYS A 156 7.72 -31.01 -20.14
CA LYS A 156 6.29 -30.75 -20.29
C LYS A 156 5.68 -30.22 -18.98
N GLU A 157 6.05 -30.82 -17.85
CA GLU A 157 5.61 -30.37 -16.53
C GLU A 157 6.14 -28.97 -16.18
N GLU A 158 7.39 -28.65 -16.50
CA GLU A 158 7.94 -27.29 -16.28
C GLU A 158 7.28 -26.25 -17.18
N ILE A 159 7.06 -26.53 -18.47
CA ILE A 159 6.29 -25.64 -19.36
C ILE A 159 4.88 -25.40 -18.79
N PHE A 160 4.21 -26.47 -18.34
CA PHE A 160 2.86 -26.40 -17.78
C PHE A 160 2.81 -25.55 -16.51
N LYS A 161 3.78 -25.72 -15.60
CA LYS A 161 3.92 -24.90 -14.39
C LYS A 161 4.18 -23.43 -14.70
N LEU A 162 5.13 -23.15 -15.60
CA LEU A 162 5.50 -21.78 -15.99
C LEU A 162 4.33 -21.05 -16.65
N TYR A 163 3.61 -21.72 -17.55
CA TYR A 163 2.42 -21.15 -18.17
C TYR A 163 1.37 -20.81 -17.13
N HIS A 164 1.01 -21.75 -16.25
CA HIS A 164 -0.05 -21.52 -15.26
C HIS A 164 0.34 -20.52 -14.17
N ALA A 165 1.64 -20.26 -13.94
CA ALA A 165 2.08 -19.14 -13.11
C ALA A 165 1.89 -17.76 -13.78
N ASN A 166 1.79 -17.70 -15.11
CA ASN A 166 1.70 -16.48 -15.91
C ASN A 166 0.48 -16.46 -16.85
N ARG A 167 -0.55 -17.25 -16.54
CA ARG A 167 -1.73 -17.44 -17.39
C ARG A 167 -2.60 -16.19 -17.37
N ASN A 168 -3.09 -15.76 -18.53
CA ASN A 168 -4.05 -14.66 -18.61
C ASN A 168 -5.52 -15.13 -18.48
N LEU A 169 -6.42 -14.17 -18.25
CA LEU A 169 -7.87 -14.38 -18.13
C LEU A 169 -8.47 -14.98 -19.41
N CYS A 170 -9.35 -15.96 -19.25
CA CYS A 170 -10.12 -16.65 -20.29
C CYS A 170 -9.29 -17.39 -21.37
N GLU A 171 -7.99 -17.61 -21.13
CA GLU A 171 -7.06 -18.33 -22.01
C GLU A 171 -6.56 -19.61 -21.33
N ASP A 172 -6.20 -20.66 -22.06
CA ASP A 172 -5.76 -21.90 -21.41
C ASP A 172 -4.71 -22.70 -22.18
N LEU A 173 -3.93 -23.50 -21.45
CA LEU A 173 -3.02 -24.50 -21.99
C LEU A 173 -3.39 -25.84 -21.37
N ARG A 174 -3.79 -26.80 -22.20
CA ARG A 174 -4.08 -28.16 -21.71
C ARG A 174 -2.82 -29.01 -21.76
N TRP A 175 -2.79 -30.04 -20.93
CA TRP A 175 -1.67 -30.98 -20.92
C TRP A 175 -1.47 -31.64 -22.29
N GLU A 176 -2.54 -31.92 -23.02
CA GLU A 176 -2.46 -32.60 -24.32
C GLU A 176 -1.88 -31.72 -25.43
N ASP A 177 -1.90 -30.38 -25.27
CA ASP A 177 -1.46 -29.40 -26.28
C ASP A 177 0.03 -29.03 -26.16
N ILE A 178 0.77 -29.67 -25.23
CA ILE A 178 2.22 -29.49 -25.10
C ILE A 178 2.92 -30.68 -25.79
N HIS A 179 3.66 -30.37 -26.84
CA HIS A 179 4.39 -31.31 -27.66
C HIS A 179 5.90 -31.05 -27.54
N VAL A 180 6.64 -32.04 -27.02
CA VAL A 180 8.10 -31.98 -26.91
C VAL A 180 8.71 -32.87 -28.00
N LEU A 181 9.47 -32.26 -28.90
CA LEU A 181 10.07 -32.91 -30.07
C LEU A 181 11.59 -33.07 -29.89
N THR A 182 12.10 -34.26 -30.23
CA THR A 182 13.54 -34.59 -30.16
C THR A 182 14.32 -34.26 -31.44
N LYS A 183 13.66 -33.67 -32.45
CA LYS A 183 14.29 -33.17 -33.68
C LYS A 183 13.81 -31.76 -33.98
N ALA A 184 14.77 -30.87 -34.21
CA ALA A 184 14.51 -29.51 -34.68
C ALA A 184 13.76 -29.54 -36.03
N MET A 185 12.48 -29.17 -36.02
CA MET A 185 11.78 -28.73 -37.23
C MET A 185 11.67 -27.22 -37.19
N GLY A 186 12.15 -26.56 -38.25
CA GLY A 186 11.79 -25.18 -38.55
C GLY A 186 12.81 -24.14 -38.11
N LYS A 187 13.20 -23.31 -39.08
CA LYS A 187 14.15 -22.18 -39.06
C LYS A 187 14.47 -21.62 -37.66
N ARG A 188 15.76 -21.66 -37.30
CA ARG A 188 16.37 -20.64 -36.42
C ARG A 188 15.91 -19.27 -36.93
N LYS A 189 14.99 -18.63 -36.21
CA LYS A 189 14.80 -17.20 -36.34
C LYS A 189 16.16 -16.63 -35.94
N LYS A 190 16.84 -16.01 -36.90
CA LYS A 190 18.07 -15.25 -36.62
C LYS A 190 17.69 -14.38 -35.42
N GLU A 191 18.41 -14.49 -34.30
CA GLU A 191 18.36 -13.50 -33.23
C GLU A 191 18.52 -12.16 -33.94
N THR A 192 17.39 -11.50 -34.17
CA THR A 192 17.43 -10.07 -34.31
C THR A 192 17.68 -9.73 -32.88
N GLU A 193 18.92 -9.37 -32.56
CA GLU A 193 19.21 -8.61 -31.36
C GLU A 193 18.22 -7.44 -31.41
N GLU A 194 17.01 -7.65 -30.87
CA GLU A 194 16.27 -6.59 -30.26
C GLU A 194 17.26 -6.10 -29.25
N LYS A 195 17.97 -5.03 -29.64
CA LYS A 195 18.78 -4.23 -28.75
C LYS A 195 17.91 -4.16 -27.51
N SER A 196 18.34 -4.86 -26.45
CA SER A 196 17.91 -4.51 -25.11
C SER A 196 17.93 -3.00 -25.14
N ILE A 197 16.79 -2.37 -24.88
CA ILE A 197 16.73 -0.92 -24.86
C ILE A 197 17.86 -0.57 -23.91
N GLN A 198 18.99 -0.15 -24.49
CA GLN A 198 20.07 0.42 -23.74
C GLN A 198 19.40 1.73 -23.41
N ILE A 199 18.70 1.70 -22.27
CA ILE A 199 18.42 2.91 -21.53
C ILE A 199 19.81 3.47 -21.40
N GLU A 200 20.15 4.43 -22.27
CA GLU A 200 21.38 5.18 -22.15
C GLU A 200 21.33 5.61 -20.70
N THR A 201 22.22 5.02 -19.90
CA THR A 201 22.46 5.44 -18.53
C THR A 201 23.12 6.81 -18.68
N THR A 202 22.27 7.78 -19.02
CA THR A 202 22.63 9.17 -19.32
C THR A 202 23.09 9.84 -18.03
N TYR A 203 22.73 9.25 -16.90
CA TYR A 203 23.39 9.48 -15.63
C TYR A 203 24.69 8.71 -15.61
N GLY A 204 25.77 9.38 -16.02
CA GLY A 204 27.11 8.95 -15.66
C GLY A 204 27.13 8.61 -14.17
N MET A 205 27.89 7.57 -13.81
CA MET A 205 28.25 7.30 -12.42
C MET A 205 29.07 8.49 -11.89
N ASP A 206 28.42 9.61 -11.64
CA ASP A 206 29.01 10.67 -10.85
C ASP A 206 29.03 10.15 -9.42
N THR A 207 30.24 10.22 -8.89
CA THR A 207 30.70 9.65 -7.62
C THR A 207 29.65 9.73 -6.53
N SER A 208 29.58 8.70 -5.68
CA SER A 208 28.93 8.70 -4.36
C SER A 208 29.14 10.07 -3.65
N GLU A 209 28.24 11.02 -3.88
CA GLU A 209 28.20 12.26 -3.14
C GLU A 209 27.74 11.88 -1.74
N LYS A 210 28.53 12.25 -0.73
CA LYS A 210 28.14 12.04 0.66
C LYS A 210 26.79 12.72 0.88
N PRO A 211 25.89 12.14 1.69
CA PRO A 211 24.65 12.80 2.07
C PRO A 211 24.95 14.20 2.56
N ILE A 212 24.44 15.21 1.84
CA ILE A 212 24.52 16.59 2.31
C ILE A 212 23.44 16.72 3.37
N LYS A 213 23.84 16.61 4.64
CA LYS A 213 22.95 16.89 5.75
C LYS A 213 22.71 18.41 5.77
N ILE A 214 21.48 18.82 5.50
CA ILE A 214 21.08 20.22 5.63
C ILE A 214 21.03 20.54 7.13
N HIS A 215 21.96 21.37 7.57
CA HIS A 215 22.05 21.81 8.96
C HIS A 215 20.89 22.72 9.34
N ASP A 216 20.62 22.78 10.65
CA ASP A 216 19.60 23.65 11.22
C ASP A 216 19.88 25.11 10.90
N TYR A 217 18.83 25.92 10.90
CA TYR A 217 18.92 27.34 10.61
C TYR A 217 19.86 28.05 11.59
N HIS A 218 20.87 28.72 11.05
CA HIS A 218 21.74 29.64 11.78
C HIS A 218 21.19 31.06 11.65
N SER A 219 20.96 31.73 12.77
CA SER A 219 20.43 33.10 12.75
C SER A 219 21.46 34.08 12.23
N PHE A 220 21.05 34.90 11.25
CA PHE A 220 21.93 35.93 10.68
C PHE A 220 22.24 37.05 11.69
N GLN A 221 21.49 37.16 12.79
CA GLN A 221 21.79 38.09 13.89
C GLN A 221 23.16 37.81 14.53
N LEU A 222 23.63 36.56 14.47
CA LEU A 222 24.90 36.14 15.06
C LEU A 222 26.10 36.58 14.22
N ASP A 223 25.87 36.96 12.96
CA ASP A 223 26.91 37.40 12.01
C ASP A 223 27.15 38.92 12.04
N PHE A 224 26.35 39.66 12.82
CA PHE A 224 26.54 41.09 12.97
C PHE A 224 27.85 41.44 13.69
N PRO A 225 28.45 42.60 13.39
CA PRO A 225 29.60 43.09 14.13
C PRO A 225 29.31 43.20 15.63
N ASP A 226 30.31 42.87 16.47
CA ASP A 226 30.19 42.89 17.93
C ASP A 226 29.68 44.24 18.50
N ALA A 227 29.92 45.34 17.79
CA ALA A 227 29.45 46.68 18.16
C ALA A 227 27.92 46.79 18.31
N TYR A 228 27.15 45.93 17.65
CA TYR A 228 25.69 45.89 17.77
C TYR A 228 25.21 45.17 19.04
N GLY A 229 26.06 44.36 19.68
CA GLY A 229 25.75 43.66 20.93
C GLY A 229 24.64 42.60 20.85
N ILE A 230 24.24 42.18 19.64
CA ILE A 230 23.17 41.19 19.43
C ILE A 230 23.67 39.75 19.29
N GLY A 231 24.93 39.55 18.87
CA GLY A 231 25.56 38.24 18.70
C GLY A 231 25.96 37.57 20.03
N HIS A 232 26.71 36.47 19.96
CA HIS A 232 27.05 35.64 21.12
C HIS A 232 27.77 36.36 22.25
N ARG A 233 28.61 37.36 21.94
CA ARG A 233 29.32 38.14 22.97
C ARG A 233 28.40 39.07 23.77
N GLY A 234 27.26 39.46 23.18
CA GLY A 234 26.29 40.33 23.82
C GLY A 234 26.86 41.70 24.21
N LEU A 235 26.21 42.34 25.17
CA LEU A 235 26.67 43.60 25.76
C LEU A 235 27.62 43.33 26.94
N PRO A 236 28.53 44.27 27.27
CA PRO A 236 29.32 44.22 28.50
C PRO A 236 28.42 44.12 29.75
N LEU A 237 28.92 43.46 30.80
CA LEU A 237 28.19 43.27 32.07
C LEU A 237 27.69 44.58 32.71
N GLU A 238 28.38 45.70 32.46
CA GLU A 238 28.06 47.03 33.00
C GLU A 238 27.18 47.88 32.05
N ALA A 239 26.58 47.28 31.02
CA ALA A 239 25.76 48.02 30.08
C ALA A 239 24.52 48.65 30.75
N ASN A 240 24.23 49.90 30.38
CA ASN A 240 23.07 50.61 30.92
C ASN A 240 21.74 49.98 30.46
N LYS A 241 20.66 50.21 31.21
CA LYS A 241 19.31 49.67 30.90
C LYS A 241 18.80 50.08 29.51
N ARG A 242 19.21 51.26 29.02
CA ARG A 242 18.81 51.78 27.70
C ARG A 242 19.42 50.96 26.55
N ASN A 243 20.71 50.65 26.64
CA ASN A 243 21.42 49.84 25.66
C ASN A 243 20.87 48.41 25.63
N ILE A 244 20.58 47.84 26.81
CA ILE A 244 19.92 46.53 26.91
C ILE A 244 18.54 46.57 26.21
N ALA A 245 17.75 47.63 26.41
CA ALA A 245 16.46 47.78 25.75
C ALA A 245 16.59 47.93 24.22
N HIS A 246 17.52 48.75 23.73
CA HIS A 246 17.77 48.91 22.29
C HIS A 246 18.22 47.60 21.62
N VAL A 247 19.13 46.85 22.26
CA VAL A 247 19.57 45.54 21.75
C VAL A 247 18.40 44.57 21.66
N ARG A 248 17.55 44.51 22.68
CA ARG A 248 16.35 43.64 22.66
C ARG A 248 15.35 44.08 21.58
N GLN A 249 15.17 45.38 21.37
CA GLN A 249 14.32 45.91 20.31
C GLN A 249 14.84 45.53 18.92
N LEU A 250 16.15 45.66 18.68
CA LEU A 250 16.79 45.27 17.44
C LEU A 250 16.66 43.75 17.20
N LYS A 251 16.93 42.92 18.22
CA LYS A 251 16.69 41.47 18.15
C LYS A 251 15.24 41.16 17.76
N GLY A 252 14.28 41.83 18.39
CA GLY A 252 12.85 41.67 18.07
C GLY A 252 12.50 42.03 16.63
N TYR A 253 13.08 43.11 16.11
CA TYR A 253 12.90 43.51 14.70
C TYR A 253 13.47 42.48 13.72
N LEU A 254 14.70 42.01 13.95
CA LEU A 254 15.39 41.06 13.08
C LEU A 254 14.78 39.65 13.12
N LEU A 255 14.25 39.24 14.29
CA LEU A 255 13.63 37.94 14.49
C LEU A 255 12.51 37.64 13.49
N MET A 256 11.75 38.65 13.04
CA MET A 256 10.71 38.47 12.02
C MET A 256 11.29 37.89 10.73
N MET A 257 12.47 38.35 10.33
CA MET A 257 13.15 37.89 9.12
C MET A 257 13.82 36.54 9.35
N ASP A 258 14.42 36.32 10.52
CA ASP A 258 14.96 35.01 10.87
C ASP A 258 13.88 33.93 10.82
N PHE A 259 12.66 34.22 11.28
CA PHE A 259 11.59 33.21 11.28
C PHE A 259 11.20 32.78 9.86
N LEU A 260 11.24 33.70 8.89
CA LEU A 260 10.98 33.38 7.49
C LEU A 260 12.08 32.50 6.89
N MET A 261 13.35 32.81 7.19
CA MET A 261 14.48 32.02 6.71
C MET A 261 14.59 30.65 7.41
N ALA A 262 14.25 30.60 8.69
CA ALA A 262 14.15 29.36 9.46
C ALA A 262 13.05 28.46 8.90
N ASP A 263 11.86 29.02 8.63
CA ASP A 263 10.76 28.29 8.00
C ASP A 263 11.17 27.72 6.64
N ALA A 264 11.81 28.53 5.78
CA ALA A 264 12.29 28.05 4.49
C ALA A 264 13.32 26.91 4.65
N THR A 265 14.26 27.04 5.58
CA THR A 265 15.27 26.00 5.86
C THR A 265 14.61 24.71 6.35
N GLU A 266 13.62 24.81 7.23
CA GLU A 266 12.87 23.66 7.73
C GLU A 266 12.04 23.00 6.62
N GLN A 267 11.40 23.77 5.73
CA GLN A 267 10.70 23.21 4.57
C GLN A 267 11.65 22.37 3.69
N ILE A 268 12.88 22.85 3.48
CA ILE A 268 13.90 22.11 2.73
C ILE A 268 14.26 20.81 3.49
N GLN A 269 14.55 20.90 4.80
CA GLN A 269 14.87 19.73 5.64
C GLN A 269 13.75 18.68 5.69
N ASN A 270 12.50 19.12 5.61
CA ASN A 270 11.30 18.29 5.63
C ASN A 270 10.97 17.64 4.27
N THR A 271 11.63 18.05 3.19
CA THR A 271 11.41 17.50 1.83
C THR A 271 11.52 15.97 1.77
N PRO A 272 12.54 15.30 2.34
CA PRO A 272 12.67 13.84 2.29
C PRO A 272 11.47 13.11 2.90
N GLN A 273 10.93 13.64 4.01
CA GLN A 273 9.76 13.10 4.68
C GLN A 273 8.47 13.44 3.93
N LEU A 274 8.38 14.61 3.29
CA LEU A 274 7.25 14.99 2.44
C LEU A 274 7.11 14.09 1.21
N ILE A 275 8.23 13.61 0.65
CA ILE A 275 8.21 12.74 -0.53
C ILE A 275 8.16 11.24 -0.23
N SER A 276 8.30 10.83 1.04
CA SER A 276 8.24 9.41 1.44
C SER A 276 6.80 8.85 1.39
N PHE A 277 6.61 7.57 1.07
CA PHE A 277 5.30 6.91 1.19
C PHE A 277 4.98 6.42 2.60
N THR A 278 6.01 6.07 3.35
CA THR A 278 5.87 5.35 4.62
C THR A 278 5.89 6.28 5.83
N GLU A 279 6.48 7.46 5.68
CA GLU A 279 6.61 8.42 6.76
C GLU A 279 5.39 9.35 6.83
N ALA A 280 4.87 9.52 8.05
CA ALA A 280 3.87 10.54 8.34
C ALA A 280 4.42 11.93 7.95
N PRO A 281 3.57 12.90 7.56
CA PRO A 281 4.02 14.26 7.32
C PRO A 281 4.72 14.82 8.56
N PRO A 282 5.74 15.68 8.39
CA PRO A 282 6.43 16.31 9.51
C PRO A 282 5.47 17.12 10.38
N SER A 283 5.72 17.14 11.69
CA SER A 283 4.95 17.96 12.62
C SER A 283 5.29 19.44 12.39
N GLY A 284 4.33 20.20 11.86
CA GLY A 284 4.55 21.57 11.42
C GLY A 284 4.66 22.59 12.54
N THR A 285 5.80 22.61 13.23
CA THR A 285 6.10 23.67 14.18
C THR A 285 7.53 24.14 14.00
N VAL A 286 7.67 25.33 13.40
CA VAL A 286 8.94 26.04 13.37
C VAL A 286 9.45 26.19 14.80
N SER A 287 10.63 25.62 15.04
CA SER A 287 11.28 25.71 16.33
C SER A 287 11.66 27.16 16.64
N LEU A 288 11.70 27.49 17.92
CA LEU A 288 12.14 28.82 18.33
C LEU A 288 13.60 29.02 17.89
N ILE A 289 13.89 30.14 17.23
CA ILE A 289 15.25 30.45 16.77
C ILE A 289 16.19 30.58 17.96
N SER A 290 17.36 29.96 17.87
CA SER A 290 18.37 30.00 18.91
C SER A 290 19.19 31.28 18.83
N ILE A 291 18.79 32.31 19.59
CA ILE A 291 19.58 33.54 19.80
C ILE A 291 19.73 33.84 21.31
N PRO A 292 20.80 34.54 21.74
CA PRO A 292 20.94 34.97 23.12
C PRO A 292 19.74 35.80 23.58
N ASP A 293 19.22 35.53 24.78
CA ASP A 293 18.08 36.21 25.39
C ASP A 293 16.75 36.11 24.61
N VAL A 294 16.56 35.11 23.74
CA VAL A 294 15.31 34.96 22.95
C VAL A 294 14.05 34.95 23.82
N GLU A 295 14.11 34.35 25.00
CA GLU A 295 13.02 34.27 25.98
C GLU A 295 12.56 35.64 26.50
N MET A 296 13.44 36.64 26.44
CA MET A 296 13.15 38.01 26.85
C MET A 296 12.47 38.84 25.75
N VAL A 297 12.46 38.33 24.51
CA VAL A 297 11.92 39.00 23.33
C VAL A 297 10.66 38.28 22.83
N VAL A 298 10.62 36.96 22.91
CA VAL A 298 9.51 36.12 22.45
C VAL A 298 8.90 35.33 23.60
N ASP A 299 7.58 35.46 23.77
CA ASP A 299 6.80 34.58 24.64
C ASP A 299 6.65 33.21 23.98
N SER A 300 7.43 32.23 24.46
CA SER A 300 7.49 30.88 23.88
C SER A 300 6.16 30.13 23.93
N VAL A 301 5.32 30.41 24.93
CA VAL A 301 3.99 29.78 25.08
C VAL A 301 3.03 30.35 24.04
N LYS A 302 3.02 31.67 23.84
CA LYS A 302 2.23 32.30 22.78
C LYS A 302 2.72 31.92 21.39
N PHE A 303 4.03 31.88 21.18
CA PHE A 303 4.62 31.48 19.91
C PHE A 303 4.20 30.05 19.53
N LYS A 304 4.34 29.07 20.43
CA LYS A 304 3.91 27.69 20.16
C LYS A 304 2.41 27.55 19.86
N LYS A 305 1.56 28.39 20.45
CA LYS A 305 0.10 28.38 20.21
C LYS A 305 -0.31 29.13 18.95
N GLY A 306 0.45 30.15 18.54
CA GLY A 306 0.06 31.11 17.50
C GLY A 306 0.95 31.10 16.25
N ASN A 307 1.97 30.25 16.18
CA ASN A 307 2.81 30.12 14.99
C ASN A 307 1.97 29.54 13.83
N GLN A 308 1.83 30.32 12.75
CA GLN A 308 1.08 29.95 11.54
C GLN A 308 1.98 29.78 10.31
N LEU A 309 3.32 29.86 10.46
CA LEU A 309 4.26 29.75 9.33
C LEU A 309 4.16 28.39 8.63
N GLN A 310 4.14 27.30 9.41
CA GLN A 310 3.63 25.99 9.00
C GLN A 310 2.46 25.63 9.89
N THR A 311 1.36 25.17 9.28
CA THR A 311 0.29 24.46 10.00
C THR A 311 0.30 23.00 9.59
N ALA A 312 -0.14 22.11 10.47
CA ALA A 312 -0.27 20.68 10.15
C ALA A 312 -1.11 20.46 8.88
N ALA A 313 -2.18 21.24 8.69
CA ALA A 313 -3.02 21.20 7.49
C ALA A 313 -2.26 21.62 6.21
N SER A 314 -1.42 22.66 6.28
CA SER A 314 -0.59 23.09 5.15
C SER A 314 0.41 22.00 4.73
N ILE A 315 1.07 21.37 5.70
CA ILE A 315 2.01 20.27 5.44
C ILE A 315 1.28 19.07 4.85
N GLN A 316 0.12 18.71 5.38
CA GLN A 316 -0.69 17.63 4.84
C GLN A 316 -1.14 17.91 3.40
N LYS A 317 -1.46 19.17 3.07
CA LYS A 317 -1.77 19.58 1.69
C LYS A 317 -0.55 19.43 0.77
N LYS A 318 0.65 19.84 1.21
CA LYS A 318 1.90 19.64 0.45
C LYS A 318 2.16 18.15 0.21
N LYS A 319 1.98 17.32 1.23
CA LYS A 319 2.09 15.85 1.16
C LYS A 319 1.14 15.26 0.12
N SER A 320 -0.12 15.70 0.13
CA SER A 320 -1.10 15.30 -0.89
C SER A 320 -0.70 15.73 -2.29
N GLY A 321 -0.23 16.97 -2.47
CA GLY A 321 0.22 17.46 -3.77
C GLY A 321 1.40 16.67 -4.34
N PHE A 322 2.30 16.19 -3.49
CA PHE A 322 3.36 15.28 -3.92
C PHE A 322 2.81 13.92 -4.40
N MET A 323 1.81 13.37 -3.70
CA MET A 323 1.12 12.16 -4.17
C MET A 323 0.45 12.38 -5.53
N ASP A 324 -0.14 13.55 -5.78
CA ASP A 324 -0.77 13.88 -7.07
C ASP A 324 0.26 13.94 -8.22
N ILE A 325 1.49 14.38 -7.92
CA ILE A 325 2.61 14.34 -8.89
C ILE A 325 2.99 12.89 -9.20
N LEU A 326 3.06 12.01 -8.20
CA LEU A 326 3.40 10.62 -8.40
C LEU A 326 2.29 9.86 -9.15
N ASP A 327 1.04 10.11 -8.82
CA ASP A 327 -0.13 9.67 -9.58
C ASP A 327 0.06 10.02 -11.07
N THR A 328 0.38 11.28 -11.37
CA THR A 328 0.64 11.73 -12.74
C THR A 328 1.82 11.00 -13.39
N LEU A 329 2.91 10.75 -12.64
CA LEU A 329 4.09 10.03 -13.13
C LEU A 329 3.75 8.59 -13.55
N TYR A 330 2.86 7.94 -12.80
CA TYR A 330 2.41 6.57 -13.07
C TYR A 330 1.15 6.49 -13.96
N GLY A 331 0.61 7.63 -14.40
CA GLY A 331 -0.56 7.71 -15.29
C GLY A 331 -1.88 7.36 -14.60
N GLU A 332 -1.97 7.61 -13.30
CA GLU A 332 -3.10 7.26 -12.44
C GLU A 332 -3.69 8.50 -11.77
N ASP A 333 -4.91 8.40 -11.25
CA ASP A 333 -5.52 9.41 -10.36
C ASP A 333 -6.07 8.69 -9.13
N THR A 334 -5.19 8.43 -8.18
CA THR A 334 -5.58 7.72 -6.96
C THR A 334 -6.43 8.61 -6.05
N ALA A 335 -6.35 9.94 -6.18
CA ALA A 335 -7.19 10.86 -5.41
C ALA A 335 -8.69 10.67 -5.72
N GLN A 336 -9.04 10.47 -7.00
CA GLN A 336 -10.40 10.19 -7.42
C GLN A 336 -10.90 8.84 -6.88
N LEU A 337 -10.07 7.80 -6.90
CA LEU A 337 -10.43 6.46 -6.41
C LEU A 337 -10.81 6.44 -4.92
N PHE A 338 -10.24 7.34 -4.12
CA PHE A 338 -10.50 7.44 -2.68
C PHE A 338 -11.36 8.65 -2.28
N GLN A 339 -12.00 9.34 -3.23
CA GLN A 339 -12.75 10.57 -2.94
C GLN A 339 -13.87 10.36 -1.93
N ASP A 340 -14.67 9.32 -2.13
CA ASP A 340 -15.85 8.97 -1.32
C ASP A 340 -15.53 7.90 -0.26
N PHE A 341 -14.29 7.38 -0.26
CA PHE A 341 -13.85 6.40 0.71
C PHE A 341 -13.57 7.04 2.08
N GLN A 342 -14.13 6.45 3.14
CA GLN A 342 -13.79 6.74 4.54
C GLN A 342 -12.88 5.63 5.09
N PRO A 343 -11.55 5.70 4.83
CA PRO A 343 -10.61 4.68 5.26
C PRO A 343 -10.47 4.60 6.79
N SER A 344 -10.06 3.42 7.29
CA SER A 344 -9.62 3.27 8.69
C SER A 344 -8.30 4.01 8.96
N LYS A 345 -7.42 4.13 7.94
CA LYS A 345 -6.17 4.90 7.96
C LYS A 345 -6.32 6.27 7.29
N SER A 346 -5.24 7.05 7.27
CA SER A 346 -5.14 8.23 6.41
C SER A 346 -5.32 7.84 4.93
N ARG A 347 -6.14 8.58 4.18
CA ARG A 347 -6.28 8.46 2.71
C ARG A 347 -4.94 8.44 1.99
N LEU A 348 -3.97 9.21 2.48
CA LEU A 348 -2.62 9.26 1.91
C LEU A 348 -1.90 7.92 1.98
N ASN A 349 -2.10 7.13 3.04
CA ASN A 349 -1.46 5.83 3.19
C ASN A 349 -1.99 4.84 2.15
N TYR A 350 -3.30 4.85 1.90
CA TYR A 350 -3.91 4.02 0.87
C TYR A 350 -3.41 4.37 -0.53
N ARG A 351 -3.37 5.67 -0.85
CA ARG A 351 -2.80 6.18 -2.11
C ARG A 351 -1.34 5.75 -2.28
N ALA A 352 -0.55 5.88 -1.22
CA ALA A 352 0.86 5.49 -1.20
C ALA A 352 1.06 3.99 -1.45
N SER A 353 0.33 3.14 -0.72
CA SER A 353 0.38 1.69 -0.93
C SER A 353 -0.03 1.29 -2.34
N LEU A 354 -1.08 1.91 -2.89
CA LEU A 354 -1.52 1.65 -4.26
C LEU A 354 -0.45 2.07 -5.28
N THR A 355 0.10 3.28 -5.16
CA THR A 355 1.14 3.82 -6.07
C THR A 355 2.39 2.94 -6.10
N GLN A 356 2.77 2.39 -4.94
CA GLN A 356 3.93 1.50 -4.84
C GLN A 356 3.72 0.17 -5.57
N GLU A 357 2.50 -0.39 -5.52
CA GLU A 357 2.16 -1.69 -6.14
C GLU A 357 1.75 -1.57 -7.61
N LEU A 358 1.29 -0.39 -8.04
CA LEU A 358 0.72 -0.15 -9.38
C LEU A 358 1.58 -0.67 -10.55
N PRO A 359 2.91 -0.52 -10.58
CA PRO A 359 3.69 -1.03 -11.71
C PRO A 359 3.66 -2.55 -11.84
N GLU A 360 3.67 -3.30 -10.73
CA GLU A 360 3.54 -4.76 -10.77
C GLU A 360 2.12 -5.17 -11.21
N LEU A 361 1.10 -4.49 -10.68
CA LEU A 361 -0.30 -4.72 -11.04
C LEU A 361 -0.55 -4.41 -12.52
N ASN A 362 0.00 -3.32 -13.03
CA ASN A 362 -0.14 -2.92 -14.43
C ASN A 362 0.59 -3.87 -15.37
N ARG A 363 1.78 -4.35 -14.99
CA ARG A 363 2.51 -5.38 -15.76
C ARG A 363 1.71 -6.67 -15.88
N ASN A 364 1.07 -7.09 -14.78
CA ASN A 364 0.35 -8.35 -14.69
C ASN A 364 -1.17 -8.17 -14.80
N ARG A 365 -1.66 -7.06 -15.37
CA ARG A 365 -3.08 -6.64 -15.30
C ARG A 365 -4.09 -7.67 -15.81
N PHE A 366 -3.66 -8.55 -16.72
CA PHE A 366 -4.49 -9.60 -17.32
C PHE A 366 -4.23 -10.99 -16.73
N ARG A 367 -3.28 -11.11 -15.79
CA ARG A 367 -2.90 -12.38 -15.17
C ARG A 367 -4.05 -12.90 -14.31
N SER A 368 -4.43 -14.14 -14.60
CA SER A 368 -5.37 -14.91 -13.81
C SER A 368 -4.65 -15.74 -12.75
N PHE A 369 -5.43 -16.40 -11.89
CA PHE A 369 -4.91 -17.28 -10.86
C PHE A 369 -4.20 -18.50 -11.44
N ASN A 370 -3.22 -18.99 -10.70
CA ASN A 370 -2.51 -20.23 -11.00
C ASN A 370 -3.37 -21.44 -10.63
N LYS A 371 -3.73 -22.23 -11.65
CA LYS A 371 -4.54 -23.45 -11.49
C LYS A 371 -3.93 -24.50 -10.59
N LEU A 372 -2.60 -24.56 -10.53
CA LEU A 372 -1.86 -25.53 -9.72
C LEU A 372 -1.83 -25.15 -8.23
N LYS A 373 -2.23 -23.92 -7.92
CA LYS A 373 -2.19 -23.33 -6.59
C LYS A 373 -3.60 -22.82 -6.23
N PRO A 374 -4.51 -23.70 -5.80
CA PRO A 374 -5.92 -23.37 -5.66
C PRO A 374 -6.19 -22.27 -4.63
N THR A 375 -5.33 -22.11 -3.61
CA THR A 375 -5.47 -21.13 -2.52
C THR A 375 -4.33 -20.10 -2.49
N GLU A 376 -3.16 -20.40 -3.05
CA GLU A 376 -1.98 -19.51 -2.98
C GLU A 376 -1.89 -18.50 -4.12
N SER A 377 -2.85 -18.47 -5.04
CA SER A 377 -2.81 -17.58 -6.20
C SER A 377 -4.16 -16.93 -6.48
N ASN A 378 -4.11 -15.62 -6.63
CA ASN A 378 -5.24 -14.77 -6.96
C ASN A 378 -5.06 -14.12 -8.35
N ILE A 379 -6.14 -13.53 -8.86
CA ILE A 379 -6.12 -12.69 -10.05
C ILE A 379 -5.58 -11.29 -9.66
N VAL A 380 -4.90 -10.65 -10.58
CA VAL A 380 -4.33 -9.31 -10.32
C VAL A 380 -5.40 -8.25 -10.14
N PHE A 381 -6.54 -8.39 -10.81
CA PHE A 381 -7.66 -7.48 -10.63
C PHE A 381 -8.23 -7.50 -9.20
N LYS A 382 -8.26 -8.68 -8.55
CA LYS A 382 -8.71 -8.81 -7.16
C LYS A 382 -7.67 -8.26 -6.18
N GLU A 383 -6.37 -8.43 -6.47
CA GLU A 383 -5.29 -7.78 -5.72
C GLU A 383 -5.41 -6.24 -5.77
N LEU A 384 -5.67 -5.67 -6.96
CA LEU A 384 -5.92 -4.25 -7.14
C LEU A 384 -7.16 -3.80 -6.36
N PHE A 385 -8.27 -4.50 -6.52
CA PHE A 385 -9.51 -4.16 -5.82
C PHE A 385 -9.35 -4.26 -4.30
N SER A 386 -8.59 -5.24 -3.80
CA SER A 386 -8.34 -5.37 -2.36
C SER A 386 -7.44 -4.27 -1.81
N LEU A 387 -6.48 -3.78 -2.60
CA LEU A 387 -5.67 -2.62 -2.25
C LEU A 387 -6.51 -1.35 -2.07
N LEU A 388 -7.53 -1.15 -2.92
CA LEU A 388 -8.49 -0.05 -2.74
C LEU A 388 -9.27 -0.15 -1.41
N HIS A 389 -9.35 -1.33 -0.81
CA HIS A 389 -10.08 -1.57 0.43
C HIS A 389 -9.19 -1.72 1.67
N GLY A 390 -7.85 -1.72 1.53
CA GLY A 390 -6.94 -1.66 2.69
C GLY A 390 -5.66 -2.45 2.57
N SER A 391 -5.67 -3.55 1.84
CA SER A 391 -4.51 -4.45 1.79
C SER A 391 -4.54 -5.31 0.55
N LYS A 392 -3.36 -5.55 -0.03
CA LYS A 392 -3.19 -6.52 -1.12
C LYS A 392 -3.49 -7.93 -0.61
N ILE A 393 -4.28 -8.68 -1.37
CA ILE A 393 -4.67 -10.05 -1.06
C ILE A 393 -4.15 -10.96 -2.18
N GLU A 394 -2.99 -11.53 -1.95
CA GLU A 394 -2.29 -12.39 -2.92
C GLU A 394 -2.76 -13.85 -2.86
N SER A 395 -3.36 -14.26 -1.73
CA SER A 395 -3.87 -15.63 -1.52
C SER A 395 -5.30 -15.64 -0.99
N GLU A 396 -6.05 -16.65 -1.43
CA GLU A 396 -7.44 -16.91 -1.07
C GLU A 396 -7.46 -18.14 -0.17
N ILE A 397 -7.14 -17.96 1.13
CA ILE A 397 -7.30 -19.04 2.11
C ILE A 397 -8.79 -19.12 2.47
N PRO A 398 -9.47 -20.25 2.21
CA PRO A 398 -10.88 -20.43 2.56
C PRO A 398 -11.09 -20.17 4.05
N VAL A 399 -12.18 -19.51 4.42
CA VAL A 399 -12.48 -19.24 5.84
C VAL A 399 -12.53 -20.54 6.65
N ARG A 400 -13.05 -21.62 6.07
CA ARG A 400 -13.04 -22.95 6.71
C ARG A 400 -11.64 -23.44 7.10
N ASP A 401 -10.62 -23.13 6.30
CA ASP A 401 -9.27 -23.62 6.52
C ASP A 401 -8.58 -22.76 7.60
N LEU A 402 -8.90 -21.46 7.65
CA LEU A 402 -8.54 -20.57 8.75
C LEU A 402 -9.17 -21.01 10.07
N LEU A 403 -10.49 -21.27 10.06
CA LEU A 403 -11.21 -21.74 11.24
C LEU A 403 -10.64 -23.09 11.71
N LYS A 404 -10.43 -24.04 10.80
CA LYS A 404 -9.82 -25.34 11.12
C LYS A 404 -8.41 -25.22 11.70
N LYS A 405 -7.57 -24.31 11.18
CA LYS A 405 -6.24 -24.02 11.73
C LYS A 405 -6.32 -23.57 13.19
N HIS A 406 -7.39 -22.87 13.55
CA HIS A 406 -7.67 -22.37 14.90
C HIS A 406 -8.54 -23.30 15.74
N GLU A 407 -8.86 -24.52 15.25
CA GLU A 407 -9.77 -25.48 15.89
C GLU A 407 -11.15 -24.86 16.21
N LEU A 408 -11.61 -23.98 15.32
CA LEU A 408 -12.91 -23.33 15.39
C LEU A 408 -13.87 -23.91 14.35
N ASP A 409 -15.14 -23.95 14.72
CA ASP A 409 -16.28 -24.30 13.90
C ASP A 409 -17.18 -23.06 13.73
N LEU A 410 -17.94 -23.04 12.64
CA LEU A 410 -18.93 -22.01 12.36
C LEU A 410 -20.32 -22.62 12.52
N LEU A 411 -21.13 -22.04 13.41
CA LEU A 411 -22.49 -22.46 13.65
C LEU A 411 -23.46 -21.67 12.75
N PRO A 412 -24.47 -22.33 12.17
CA PRO A 412 -25.60 -21.62 11.57
C PRO A 412 -26.27 -20.71 12.61
N ASP A 413 -26.68 -19.52 12.18
CA ASP A 413 -27.31 -18.53 13.05
C ASP A 413 -28.51 -19.10 13.84
N SER A 414 -29.34 -19.91 13.19
CA SER A 414 -30.48 -20.57 13.82
C SER A 414 -30.06 -21.47 14.98
N ILE A 415 -29.01 -22.28 14.80
CA ILE A 415 -28.49 -23.17 15.85
C ILE A 415 -27.90 -22.33 16.99
N PHE A 416 -27.15 -21.28 16.66
CA PHE A 416 -26.56 -20.41 17.66
C PHE A 416 -27.63 -19.73 18.54
N PHE A 417 -28.61 -19.08 17.92
CA PHE A 417 -29.65 -18.35 18.65
C PHE A 417 -30.64 -19.29 19.37
N ASP A 418 -30.97 -20.45 18.80
CA ASP A 418 -31.91 -21.38 19.46
C ASP A 418 -31.27 -22.17 20.62
N GLN A 419 -29.98 -22.54 20.51
CA GLN A 419 -29.36 -23.50 21.43
C GLN A 419 -28.25 -22.90 22.28
N TYR A 420 -27.48 -21.93 21.76
CA TYR A 420 -26.27 -21.42 22.42
C TYR A 420 -26.46 -20.04 23.06
N GLU A 421 -27.50 -19.29 22.66
CA GLU A 421 -27.92 -18.02 23.27
C GLU A 421 -28.10 -18.17 24.79
N VAL A 422 -28.79 -19.23 25.20
CA VAL A 422 -29.05 -19.57 26.61
C VAL A 422 -27.77 -19.88 27.40
N TYR A 423 -26.78 -20.52 26.77
CA TYR A 423 -25.53 -20.92 27.43
C TYR A 423 -24.53 -19.77 27.63
N LEU A 424 -24.64 -18.69 26.83
CA LEU A 424 -23.76 -17.52 26.91
C LEU A 424 -24.16 -16.53 28.01
N ASN A 425 -25.10 -16.89 28.89
CA ASN A 425 -25.66 -16.02 29.93
C ASN A 425 -26.22 -14.72 29.33
N ILE A 426 -27.09 -14.87 28.33
CA ILE A 426 -27.99 -13.78 27.94
C ILE A 426 -29.08 -13.73 29.00
N ALA A 427 -28.77 -13.05 30.10
CA ALA A 427 -29.82 -12.42 30.85
C ALA A 427 -30.41 -11.34 29.93
N PRO A 428 -31.74 -11.25 29.78
CA PRO A 428 -32.33 -10.13 29.09
C PRO A 428 -31.86 -8.85 29.79
N ILE A 429 -31.08 -8.03 29.09
CA ILE A 429 -30.79 -6.65 29.51
C ILE A 429 -31.99 -5.75 29.16
N SER A 430 -33.17 -6.33 28.96
CA SER A 430 -34.43 -5.63 29.17
C SER A 430 -34.61 -5.40 30.68
N GLY A 431 -33.95 -4.36 31.20
CA GLY A 431 -34.14 -3.85 32.57
C GLY A 431 -32.86 -3.52 33.35
N VAL A 432 -31.68 -3.93 32.88
CA VAL A 432 -30.44 -3.88 33.69
C VAL A 432 -29.72 -2.54 33.66
N PHE A 433 -30.05 -1.61 32.75
CA PHE A 433 -29.53 -0.24 32.84
C PHE A 433 -30.06 0.55 34.05
N TYR A 434 -30.94 -0.05 34.86
CA TYR A 434 -31.43 0.47 36.14
C TYR A 434 -31.00 -0.39 37.36
N ASP A 435 -30.12 -1.38 37.17
CA ASP A 435 -29.65 -2.25 38.26
C ASP A 435 -28.46 -1.58 38.98
N PRO A 436 -28.53 -1.30 40.30
CA PRO A 436 -27.50 -0.58 41.06
C PRO A 436 -26.10 -1.24 41.09
N ILE A 437 -25.94 -2.41 40.47
CA ILE A 437 -24.65 -3.13 40.35
C ILE A 437 -23.76 -2.53 39.24
N PHE A 438 -24.30 -1.78 38.28
CA PHE A 438 -23.52 -1.15 37.22
C PHE A 438 -23.30 0.34 37.54
N ASN A 439 -22.10 0.68 38.02
CA ASN A 439 -21.80 2.03 38.50
C ASN A 439 -21.71 3.08 37.37
N GLU A 440 -21.63 2.68 36.10
CA GLU A 440 -21.36 3.59 34.99
C GLU A 440 -22.12 3.22 33.70
N THR A 441 -22.48 4.25 32.92
CA THR A 441 -23.05 4.11 31.57
C THR A 441 -22.11 3.33 30.66
N PRO A 442 -22.61 2.47 29.75
CA PRO A 442 -21.79 1.74 28.79
C PRO A 442 -20.82 2.65 28.05
N GLN A 443 -19.53 2.37 28.17
CA GLN A 443 -18.49 3.18 27.53
C GLN A 443 -18.09 2.58 26.19
N HIS A 444 -17.76 3.46 25.24
CA HIS A 444 -17.12 3.07 24.00
C HIS A 444 -15.71 2.53 24.28
N ILE A 445 -15.32 1.53 23.49
CA ILE A 445 -13.98 0.97 23.54
C ILE A 445 -13.08 1.77 22.61
N PRO A 446 -11.95 2.33 23.11
CA PRO A 446 -10.94 2.92 22.26
C PRO A 446 -10.48 1.90 21.22
N ALA A 447 -10.78 2.20 19.96
CA ALA A 447 -10.29 1.41 18.84
C ALA A 447 -8.84 1.80 18.56
N HIS A 448 -7.97 0.79 18.62
CA HIS A 448 -6.58 0.87 18.24
C HIS A 448 -6.42 0.02 16.98
N GLU A 449 -5.93 0.65 15.93
CA GLU A 449 -5.62 -0.08 14.71
C GLU A 449 -4.47 -1.06 14.97
N MET A 450 -4.70 -2.33 14.65
CA MET A 450 -3.81 -3.43 14.98
C MET A 450 -3.98 -4.54 13.94
N ASP A 451 -2.85 -5.00 13.41
CA ASP A 451 -2.78 -6.17 12.55
C ASP A 451 -2.84 -7.47 13.38
N TRP A 452 -3.44 -8.51 12.79
CA TRP A 452 -3.49 -9.83 13.42
C TRP A 452 -2.08 -10.42 13.56
N LYS A 453 -1.78 -10.98 14.73
CA LYS A 453 -0.61 -11.81 14.96
C LYS A 453 -1.03 -13.12 15.61
N GLU A 454 -0.43 -14.21 15.16
CA GLU A 454 -0.79 -15.56 15.60
C GLU A 454 -0.63 -15.74 17.13
N GLU A 455 0.36 -15.07 17.72
CA GLU A 455 0.61 -15.06 19.17
C GLU A 455 -0.58 -14.55 20.00
N TYR A 456 -1.52 -13.81 19.40
CA TYR A 456 -2.69 -13.29 20.10
C TYR A 456 -3.75 -14.36 20.36
N PHE A 457 -3.80 -15.42 19.55
CA PHE A 457 -4.87 -16.42 19.58
C PHE A 457 -5.00 -17.12 20.93
N ALA A 458 -3.88 -17.51 21.54
CA ALA A 458 -3.87 -18.17 22.84
C ALA A 458 -4.52 -17.31 23.95
N SER A 459 -4.33 -15.98 23.91
CA SER A 459 -4.99 -15.07 24.86
C SER A 459 -6.50 -15.03 24.63
N LEU A 460 -6.94 -14.93 23.37
CA LEU A 460 -8.35 -14.85 23.01
C LEU A 460 -9.14 -16.12 23.37
N GLN A 461 -8.53 -17.31 23.23
CA GLN A 461 -9.13 -18.58 23.66
C GLN A 461 -9.46 -18.61 25.17
N THR A 462 -8.76 -17.84 25.99
CA THR A 462 -9.03 -17.75 27.43
C THR A 462 -9.97 -16.60 27.79
N GLU A 463 -9.88 -15.49 27.04
CA GLU A 463 -10.50 -14.21 27.38
C GLU A 463 -11.90 -14.02 26.76
N ILE A 464 -12.15 -14.58 25.56
CA ILE A 464 -13.39 -14.38 24.81
C ILE A 464 -14.25 -15.65 24.81
N SER A 465 -15.49 -15.53 25.27
CA SER A 465 -16.43 -16.64 25.43
C SER A 465 -16.75 -17.36 24.12
N LEU A 466 -16.95 -16.64 23.02
CA LEU A 466 -17.26 -17.20 21.70
C LEU A 466 -16.12 -18.09 21.18
N ILE A 467 -14.87 -17.66 21.32
CA ILE A 467 -13.70 -18.44 20.91
C ILE A 467 -13.49 -19.61 21.86
N ARG A 468 -13.50 -19.36 23.18
CA ARG A 468 -13.29 -20.38 24.21
C ARG A 468 -14.27 -21.55 24.11
N ARG A 469 -15.52 -21.26 23.72
CA ARG A 469 -16.59 -22.26 23.62
C ARG A 469 -16.79 -22.80 22.22
N ASN A 470 -15.98 -22.36 21.26
CA ASN A 470 -16.12 -22.71 19.86
C ASN A 470 -17.56 -22.49 19.35
N ALA A 471 -18.09 -21.29 19.59
CA ALA A 471 -19.48 -20.93 19.30
C ALA A 471 -19.57 -19.70 18.39
N LEU A 472 -18.63 -19.55 17.45
CA LEU A 472 -18.74 -18.53 16.41
C LEU A 472 -19.90 -18.90 15.47
N PHE A 473 -20.64 -17.90 15.01
CA PHE A 473 -21.79 -18.07 14.11
C PHE A 473 -21.63 -17.26 12.83
N GLU A 474 -22.38 -17.62 11.79
CA GLU A 474 -22.19 -17.14 10.42
C GLU A 474 -22.27 -15.62 10.31
N SER A 475 -23.33 -14.99 10.81
CA SER A 475 -23.48 -13.53 10.76
C SER A 475 -22.49 -12.79 11.66
N PHE A 476 -21.93 -13.45 12.69
CA PHE A 476 -20.95 -12.82 13.59
C PHE A 476 -19.68 -12.37 12.86
N LEU A 477 -19.29 -13.09 11.80
CA LEU A 477 -18.11 -12.73 11.01
C LEU A 477 -18.22 -11.32 10.41
N GLU A 478 -19.45 -10.89 10.09
CA GLU A 478 -19.77 -9.57 9.56
C GLU A 478 -19.93 -8.56 10.70
N VAL A 479 -20.90 -8.78 11.58
CA VAL A 479 -21.27 -7.78 12.60
C VAL A 479 -20.25 -7.65 13.73
N GLY A 480 -19.42 -8.67 13.95
CA GLY A 480 -18.41 -8.71 15.01
C GLY A 480 -17.15 -7.89 14.69
N ALA A 481 -16.95 -7.46 13.44
CA ALA A 481 -15.84 -6.59 13.08
C ALA A 481 -16.07 -5.14 13.52
N HIS A 482 -17.32 -4.73 13.74
CA HIS A 482 -17.68 -3.34 14.00
C HIS A 482 -17.60 -2.98 15.49
N ALA A 483 -16.65 -2.14 15.86
CA ALA A 483 -16.47 -1.65 17.23
C ALA A 483 -17.73 -0.96 17.82
N ALA A 484 -18.61 -0.41 16.96
CA ALA A 484 -19.88 0.18 17.35
C ALA A 484 -20.82 -0.81 18.07
N ASN A 485 -20.70 -2.10 17.78
CA ASN A 485 -21.49 -3.18 18.37
C ASN A 485 -20.97 -3.65 19.74
N TYR A 486 -19.89 -3.05 20.26
CA TYR A 486 -19.27 -3.43 21.52
C TYR A 486 -19.29 -2.31 22.54
N ARG A 487 -19.40 -2.65 23.82
CA ARG A 487 -19.23 -1.70 24.93
C ARG A 487 -18.42 -2.32 26.06
N MET A 488 -17.78 -1.47 26.85
CA MET A 488 -17.18 -1.87 28.13
C MET A 488 -18.02 -1.33 29.28
N ILE A 489 -18.14 -2.11 30.34
CA ILE A 489 -18.90 -1.74 31.54
C ILE A 489 -18.08 -2.12 32.78
N GLN A 490 -18.09 -1.27 33.80
CA GLN A 490 -17.43 -1.52 35.08
C GLN A 490 -18.44 -2.03 36.12
N LEU A 491 -18.12 -3.14 36.77
CA LEU A 491 -18.94 -3.74 37.84
C LEU A 491 -18.61 -3.08 39.19
N SER A 492 -19.64 -2.62 39.90
CA SER A 492 -19.51 -1.90 41.18
C SER A 492 -19.00 -2.77 42.33
N GLU A 493 -19.37 -4.05 42.37
CA GLU A 493 -19.05 -4.94 43.50
C GLU A 493 -17.57 -5.35 43.57
N ASN A 494 -16.93 -5.53 42.41
CA ASN A 494 -15.61 -6.18 42.32
C ASN A 494 -14.57 -5.40 41.50
N ASN A 495 -14.90 -4.18 41.07
CA ASN A 495 -14.05 -3.32 40.25
C ASN A 495 -13.53 -4.00 38.96
N ARG A 496 -14.29 -4.97 38.45
CA ARG A 496 -13.98 -5.71 37.22
C ARG A 496 -14.64 -5.06 36.01
N TRP A 497 -14.07 -5.30 34.85
CA TRP A 497 -14.56 -4.79 33.58
C TRP A 497 -15.16 -5.93 32.77
N ILE A 498 -16.29 -5.68 32.10
CA ILE A 498 -16.93 -6.64 31.22
C ILE A 498 -16.97 -6.11 29.80
N LEU A 499 -16.67 -6.99 28.84
CA LEU A 499 -16.82 -6.75 27.41
C LEU A 499 -18.17 -7.30 26.98
N VAL A 500 -19.00 -6.46 26.41
CA VAL A 500 -20.32 -6.85 25.90
C VAL A 500 -20.45 -6.54 24.42
N PHE A 501 -21.23 -7.35 23.71
CA PHE A 501 -21.51 -7.23 22.30
C PHE A 501 -23.02 -7.27 22.04
N ARG A 502 -23.52 -6.44 21.12
CA ARG A 502 -24.92 -6.43 20.70
C ARG A 502 -25.04 -6.76 19.22
N TYR A 503 -25.85 -7.77 18.92
CA TYR A 503 -26.20 -8.12 17.55
C TYR A 503 -27.15 -7.06 16.96
N PRO A 504 -26.89 -6.51 15.76
CA PRO A 504 -27.79 -5.56 15.10
C PRO A 504 -29.20 -6.13 14.94
N GLY A 505 -30.22 -5.37 15.35
CA GLY A 505 -31.62 -5.83 15.31
C GLY A 505 -32.09 -6.62 16.54
N LYS A 506 -31.19 -7.00 17.45
CA LYS A 506 -31.54 -7.49 18.79
C LYS A 506 -31.32 -6.40 19.85
N GLU A 507 -32.20 -6.34 20.85
CA GLU A 507 -32.07 -5.37 21.94
C GLU A 507 -31.04 -5.79 23.01
N GLU A 508 -30.71 -7.07 23.06
CA GLU A 508 -29.93 -7.68 24.15
C GLU A 508 -28.42 -7.65 23.90
N TRP A 509 -27.63 -7.47 24.97
CA TRP A 509 -26.17 -7.58 24.91
C TRP A 509 -25.68 -8.93 25.45
N MET A 510 -24.72 -9.50 24.75
CA MET A 510 -24.03 -10.74 25.10
C MET A 510 -22.71 -10.43 25.82
N ILE A 511 -22.43 -11.13 26.92
CA ILE A 511 -21.15 -11.00 27.63
C ILE A 511 -20.08 -11.84 26.92
N LEU A 512 -19.05 -11.17 26.43
CA LEU A 512 -17.93 -11.82 25.74
C LEU A 512 -16.78 -12.15 26.69
N GLY A 513 -16.50 -11.32 27.69
CA GLY A 513 -15.35 -11.53 28.57
C GLY A 513 -15.41 -10.68 29.83
N THR A 514 -14.67 -11.11 30.86
CA THR A 514 -14.53 -10.41 32.14
C THR A 514 -13.06 -10.18 32.48
N TYR A 515 -12.70 -8.97 32.86
CA TYR A 515 -11.33 -8.49 32.97
C TYR A 515 -11.08 -7.80 34.31
N LYS A 516 -9.84 -7.87 34.80
CA LYS A 516 -9.44 -7.20 36.06
C LYS A 516 -9.17 -5.70 35.88
N THR A 517 -8.71 -5.29 34.69
CA THR A 517 -8.32 -3.91 34.41
C THR A 517 -8.90 -3.44 33.08
N ARG A 518 -9.14 -2.12 32.98
CA ARG A 518 -9.62 -1.46 31.77
C ARG A 518 -8.69 -1.68 30.58
N ASP A 519 -7.38 -1.51 30.78
CA ASP A 519 -6.40 -1.65 29.70
C ASP A 519 -6.31 -3.08 29.18
N HIS A 520 -6.53 -4.08 30.04
CA HIS A 520 -6.57 -5.48 29.60
C HIS A 520 -7.79 -5.74 28.71
N LEU A 521 -8.96 -5.24 29.09
CA LEU A 521 -10.16 -5.32 28.25
C LEU A 521 -9.93 -4.65 26.90
N ILE A 522 -9.40 -3.42 26.88
CA ILE A 522 -9.14 -2.67 25.64
C ILE A 522 -8.19 -3.46 24.74
N ARG A 523 -7.09 -4.00 25.29
CA ARG A 523 -6.15 -4.84 24.50
C ARG A 523 -6.82 -6.10 23.96
N SER A 524 -7.61 -6.80 24.78
CA SER A 524 -8.30 -8.02 24.39
C SER A 524 -9.33 -7.76 23.30
N ALA A 525 -10.15 -6.71 23.44
CA ALA A 525 -11.12 -6.28 22.43
C ALA A 525 -10.46 -5.93 21.10
N ASN A 526 -9.37 -5.15 21.11
CA ASN A 526 -8.65 -4.80 19.89
C ASN A 526 -7.99 -6.01 19.20
N ARG A 527 -7.44 -6.95 19.97
CA ARG A 527 -6.94 -8.24 19.44
C ARG A 527 -8.07 -9.09 18.87
N PHE A 528 -9.22 -9.12 19.54
CA PHE A 528 -10.38 -9.86 19.08
C PHE A 528 -10.92 -9.27 17.77
N TRP A 529 -11.02 -7.94 17.65
CA TRP A 529 -11.39 -7.32 16.38
C TRP A 529 -10.35 -7.56 15.29
N ALA A 530 -9.05 -7.56 15.61
CA ALA A 530 -8.01 -7.95 14.65
C ALA A 530 -8.18 -9.40 14.19
N PHE A 531 -8.56 -10.31 15.09
CA PHE A 531 -8.88 -11.70 14.77
C PHE A 531 -10.14 -11.83 13.91
N VAL A 532 -11.23 -11.16 14.30
CA VAL A 532 -12.47 -11.18 13.52
C VAL A 532 -12.22 -10.58 12.14
N ARG A 533 -11.47 -9.48 12.00
CA ARG A 533 -11.05 -8.95 10.68
C ARG A 533 -10.15 -9.91 9.91
N PHE A 534 -9.32 -10.69 10.60
CA PHE A 534 -8.51 -11.73 9.99
C PHE A 534 -9.35 -12.90 9.47
N LEU A 535 -10.41 -13.27 10.20
CA LEU A 535 -11.39 -14.28 9.80
C LEU A 535 -12.45 -13.75 8.82
N ASN A 536 -12.71 -12.44 8.83
CA ASN A 536 -13.82 -11.83 8.11
C ASN A 536 -13.51 -11.87 6.60
N PRO A 537 -14.39 -12.48 5.80
CA PRO A 537 -14.27 -12.58 4.34
C PRO A 537 -14.38 -11.25 3.58
N GLU A 538 -14.21 -10.07 4.17
CA GLU A 538 -13.78 -8.88 3.41
C GLU A 538 -12.47 -9.15 2.64
N ARG A 539 -11.76 -10.23 2.98
CA ARG A 539 -10.65 -10.77 2.19
C ARG A 539 -11.05 -11.49 0.89
N HIS A 540 -12.33 -11.78 0.69
CA HIS A 540 -12.89 -12.45 -0.48
C HIS A 540 -13.99 -11.57 -1.09
N LEU A 541 -13.60 -10.35 -1.47
CA LEU A 541 -14.44 -9.32 -2.11
C LEU A 541 -15.41 -9.93 -3.13
N PHE A 542 -14.89 -10.74 -4.05
CA PHE A 542 -15.69 -11.50 -5.00
C PHE A 542 -14.96 -12.77 -5.41
N TYR A 543 -15.69 -13.74 -5.95
CA TYR A 543 -15.16 -14.93 -6.61
C TYR A 543 -15.25 -14.75 -8.11
N LEU A 544 -14.28 -15.30 -8.86
CA LEU A 544 -14.23 -15.17 -10.30
C LEU A 544 -14.29 -16.55 -10.94
N VAL A 545 -15.24 -16.71 -11.87
CA VAL A 545 -15.41 -17.93 -12.66
C VAL A 545 -15.20 -17.60 -14.13
N GLU A 546 -14.14 -18.20 -14.68
CA GLU A 546 -13.90 -18.15 -16.12
C GLU A 546 -14.67 -19.27 -16.80
N HIS A 547 -15.60 -18.92 -17.69
CA HIS A 547 -16.43 -19.91 -18.38
C HIS A 547 -15.60 -20.85 -19.25
N ARG A 548 -14.45 -20.36 -19.74
CA ARG A 548 -13.41 -21.17 -20.39
C ARG A 548 -13.06 -22.40 -19.57
N LEU A 549 -12.98 -22.28 -18.25
CA LEU A 549 -12.57 -23.38 -17.37
C LEU A 549 -13.71 -24.34 -17.01
N LEU A 550 -14.96 -24.00 -17.33
CA LEU A 550 -16.14 -24.86 -17.13
C LEU A 550 -16.37 -25.84 -18.28
N GLN A 551 -15.64 -25.68 -19.38
CA GLN A 551 -15.80 -26.45 -20.63
C GLN A 551 -15.62 -27.96 -20.49
N PHE A 552 -14.99 -28.45 -19.42
CA PHE A 552 -14.81 -29.88 -19.16
C PHE A 552 -16.15 -30.62 -19.04
N ALA A 553 -17.22 -29.96 -18.58
CA ALA A 553 -18.55 -30.53 -18.50
C ALA A 553 -19.30 -30.55 -19.86
N TYR A 554 -19.09 -29.55 -20.73
CA TYR A 554 -19.83 -29.41 -22.00
C TYR A 554 -18.96 -28.84 -23.14
N PRO A 555 -18.15 -29.66 -23.85
CA PRO A 555 -17.17 -29.19 -24.84
C PRO A 555 -17.75 -28.45 -26.05
N ARG A 556 -19.03 -28.67 -26.40
CA ARG A 556 -19.66 -28.14 -27.62
C ARG A 556 -20.43 -26.83 -27.43
N LYS A 557 -20.91 -26.53 -26.22
CA LYS A 557 -21.80 -25.38 -25.96
C LYS A 557 -21.04 -24.10 -25.62
N HIS A 558 -19.83 -24.23 -25.05
CA HIS A 558 -19.06 -23.11 -24.51
C HIS A 558 -18.03 -22.49 -25.48
N ARG A 559 -17.99 -22.89 -26.76
CA ARG A 559 -17.19 -22.14 -27.77
C ARG A 559 -17.68 -20.69 -27.92
N GLU A 560 -18.98 -20.45 -27.72
CA GLU A 560 -19.58 -19.12 -27.79
C GLU A 560 -19.38 -18.31 -26.49
N GLU A 561 -19.28 -18.98 -25.34
CA GLU A 561 -19.20 -18.34 -24.00
C GLU A 561 -17.77 -18.32 -23.43
N GLY A 562 -16.76 -18.81 -24.15
CA GLY A 562 -15.39 -18.98 -23.62
C GLY A 562 -14.70 -17.69 -23.18
N ASN A 563 -15.14 -16.53 -23.67
CA ASN A 563 -14.66 -15.21 -23.26
C ASN A 563 -15.54 -14.57 -22.17
N THR A 564 -16.38 -15.36 -21.51
CA THR A 564 -17.25 -14.88 -20.43
C THR A 564 -16.57 -15.03 -19.08
N LEU A 565 -16.61 -13.96 -18.31
CA LEU A 565 -16.13 -13.86 -16.96
C LEU A 565 -17.31 -13.59 -16.03
N SER A 566 -17.55 -14.48 -15.07
CA SER A 566 -18.57 -14.27 -14.05
C SER A 566 -17.93 -13.90 -12.73
N ILE A 567 -18.34 -12.77 -12.19
CA ILE A 567 -17.86 -12.22 -10.92
C ILE A 567 -18.98 -12.32 -9.91
N ILE A 568 -18.74 -13.01 -8.81
CA ILE A 568 -19.72 -13.35 -7.79
C ILE A 568 -19.34 -12.61 -6.53
N ALA A 569 -20.06 -11.54 -6.23
CA ALA A 569 -19.80 -10.65 -5.13
C ALA A 569 -20.88 -10.81 -4.05
N SER A 570 -20.49 -10.91 -2.79
CA SER A 570 -21.42 -10.96 -1.66
C SER A 570 -22.15 -9.63 -1.54
N ASN A 571 -23.45 -9.65 -1.24
CA ASN A 571 -24.26 -8.45 -0.93
C ASN A 571 -23.81 -7.70 0.35
N ARG A 572 -22.68 -8.09 0.93
CA ARG A 572 -22.03 -7.47 2.10
C ARG A 572 -21.34 -6.14 1.77
N PHE A 573 -21.21 -5.78 0.49
CA PHE A 573 -20.90 -4.39 0.13
C PHE A 573 -22.15 -3.55 0.38
N GLU A 574 -22.33 -3.09 1.62
CA GLU A 574 -23.49 -2.30 2.04
C GLU A 574 -23.66 -1.00 1.23
N ASN A 575 -22.58 -0.50 0.62
CA ASN A 575 -22.61 0.72 -0.17
C ASN A 575 -22.74 0.42 -1.68
N LYS A 576 -23.88 0.80 -2.26
CA LYS A 576 -24.12 0.78 -3.71
C LYS A 576 -22.99 1.46 -4.49
N GLU A 577 -22.40 2.52 -3.94
CA GLU A 577 -21.30 3.26 -4.56
C GLU A 577 -20.05 2.39 -4.77
N MET A 578 -19.73 1.49 -3.83
CA MET A 578 -18.58 0.58 -3.99
C MET A 578 -18.78 -0.42 -5.13
N TYR A 579 -20.02 -0.88 -5.32
CA TYR A 579 -20.37 -1.76 -6.44
C TYR A 579 -20.28 -1.05 -7.78
N ASP A 580 -20.85 0.15 -7.87
CA ASP A 580 -20.81 0.95 -9.08
C ASP A 580 -19.34 1.30 -9.44
N HIS A 581 -18.50 1.54 -8.43
CA HIS A 581 -17.06 1.73 -8.59
C HIS A 581 -16.33 0.46 -9.05
N LEU A 582 -16.64 -0.70 -8.46
CA LEU A 582 -16.12 -2.01 -8.90
C LEU A 582 -16.46 -2.27 -10.37
N GLU A 583 -17.71 -2.02 -10.76
CA GLU A 583 -18.17 -2.18 -12.14
C GLU A 583 -17.41 -1.25 -13.10
N GLN A 584 -17.27 0.03 -12.73
CA GLN A 584 -16.51 0.99 -13.53
C GLN A 584 -15.05 0.54 -13.71
N LEU A 585 -14.37 0.15 -12.62
CA LEU A 585 -13.00 -0.34 -12.67
C LEU A 585 -12.86 -1.60 -13.53
N LEU A 586 -13.82 -2.53 -13.45
CA LEU A 586 -13.86 -3.72 -14.30
C LEU A 586 -13.92 -3.34 -15.77
N ARG A 587 -14.82 -2.40 -16.13
CA ARG A 587 -14.97 -1.92 -17.52
C ARG A 587 -13.75 -1.16 -18.04
N GLU A 588 -13.07 -0.42 -17.17
CA GLU A 588 -11.87 0.36 -17.55
C GLU A 588 -10.61 -0.50 -17.69
N ARG A 589 -10.47 -1.55 -16.86
CA ARG A 589 -9.20 -2.29 -16.71
C ARG A 589 -9.18 -3.66 -17.41
N LEU A 590 -10.33 -4.30 -17.62
CA LEU A 590 -10.39 -5.60 -18.28
C LEU A 590 -10.38 -5.49 -19.82
N PRO A 591 -9.88 -6.52 -20.53
CA PRO A 591 -9.87 -6.53 -21.99
C PRO A 591 -11.29 -6.42 -22.59
N ALA A 592 -11.45 -5.56 -23.60
CA ALA A 592 -12.74 -5.29 -24.25
C ALA A 592 -13.41 -6.51 -24.92
N HIS A 593 -12.66 -7.58 -25.19
CA HIS A 593 -13.19 -8.80 -25.79
C HIS A 593 -13.79 -9.79 -24.77
N LEU A 594 -13.64 -9.51 -23.47
CA LEU A 594 -14.26 -10.31 -22.41
C LEU A 594 -15.67 -9.81 -22.13
N SER A 595 -16.62 -10.74 -22.04
CA SER A 595 -17.97 -10.46 -21.55
C SER A 595 -17.98 -10.62 -20.04
N ILE A 596 -18.30 -9.57 -19.30
CA ILE A 596 -18.32 -9.61 -17.83
C ILE A 596 -19.77 -9.74 -17.36
N GLN A 597 -20.03 -10.66 -16.44
CA GLN A 597 -21.31 -10.82 -15.76
C GLN A 597 -21.10 -10.64 -14.26
N LEU A 598 -21.69 -9.62 -13.68
CA LEU A 598 -21.60 -9.34 -12.25
C LEU A 598 -22.84 -9.88 -11.54
N TYR A 599 -22.60 -10.74 -10.55
CA TYR A 599 -23.62 -11.44 -9.79
C TYR A 599 -23.56 -10.98 -8.33
N ARG A 600 -24.69 -10.46 -7.83
CA ARG A 600 -24.89 -10.16 -6.41
C ARG A 600 -25.53 -11.36 -5.73
N VAL A 601 -24.91 -11.85 -4.65
CA VAL A 601 -25.36 -13.05 -3.91
C VAL A 601 -25.62 -12.71 -2.46
N GLN A 602 -26.74 -13.19 -1.92
CA GLN A 602 -27.03 -13.06 -0.49
C GLN A 602 -25.97 -13.79 0.38
N PRO A 603 -25.67 -13.29 1.59
CA PRO A 603 -24.64 -13.89 2.45
C PRO A 603 -24.81 -15.40 2.67
N ASP A 604 -26.04 -15.88 2.84
CA ASP A 604 -26.32 -17.30 3.10
C ASP A 604 -25.92 -18.21 1.93
N HIS A 605 -26.04 -17.73 0.69
CA HIS A 605 -25.74 -18.52 -0.52
C HIS A 605 -24.28 -18.44 -0.97
N ILE A 606 -23.52 -17.45 -0.48
CA ILE A 606 -22.11 -17.33 -0.87
C ILE A 606 -21.24 -18.41 -0.23
N TYR A 607 -21.62 -18.88 0.96
CA TYR A 607 -20.92 -19.97 1.64
C TYR A 607 -21.08 -21.29 0.89
N ASP A 608 -22.29 -21.60 0.42
CA ASP A 608 -22.56 -22.78 -0.41
C ASP A 608 -21.77 -22.73 -1.73
N PHE A 609 -21.72 -21.56 -2.36
CA PHE A 609 -20.93 -21.34 -3.57
C PHE A 609 -19.42 -21.53 -3.31
N GLU A 610 -18.90 -20.94 -2.24
CA GLU A 610 -17.49 -21.00 -1.85
C GLU A 610 -17.01 -22.46 -1.72
N GLN A 611 -17.83 -23.33 -1.12
CA GLN A 611 -17.50 -24.75 -1.00
C GLN A 611 -17.34 -25.44 -2.36
N ILE A 612 -18.23 -25.15 -3.32
CA ILE A 612 -18.17 -25.71 -4.66
C ILE A 612 -16.96 -25.13 -5.41
N TYR A 613 -16.73 -23.82 -5.28
CA TYR A 613 -15.65 -23.10 -5.93
C TYR A 613 -14.27 -23.64 -5.55
N TYR A 614 -13.97 -23.82 -4.27
CA TYR A 614 -12.67 -24.36 -3.87
C TYR A 614 -12.49 -25.83 -4.23
N LYS A 615 -13.55 -26.66 -4.15
CA LYS A 615 -13.50 -28.05 -4.63
C LYS A 615 -13.23 -28.11 -6.14
N TRP A 616 -13.76 -27.16 -6.91
CA TRP A 616 -13.48 -26.99 -8.33
C TRP A 616 -12.02 -26.56 -8.58
N ARG A 617 -11.50 -25.58 -7.82
CA ARG A 617 -10.09 -25.16 -7.87
C ARG A 617 -9.13 -26.30 -7.51
N GLU A 618 -9.43 -27.08 -6.48
CA GLU A 618 -8.67 -28.29 -6.11
C GLU A 618 -8.70 -29.35 -7.22
N ALA A 619 -9.85 -29.52 -7.89
CA ALA A 619 -9.96 -30.44 -9.02
C ALA A 619 -9.14 -29.98 -10.24
N LEU A 620 -9.04 -28.65 -10.47
CA LEU A 620 -8.15 -28.06 -11.49
C LEU A 620 -6.69 -28.37 -11.19
N ALA A 621 -6.25 -28.16 -9.95
CA ALA A 621 -4.87 -28.40 -9.52
C ALA A 621 -4.47 -29.88 -9.66
N ASN A 622 -5.37 -30.79 -9.29
CA ASN A 622 -5.12 -32.23 -9.33
C ASN A 622 -5.34 -32.85 -10.72
N ARG A 623 -5.78 -32.08 -11.72
CA ARG A 623 -6.15 -32.57 -13.06
C ARG A 623 -7.18 -33.73 -13.00
N ASP A 624 -8.06 -33.74 -11.98
CA ASP A 624 -9.07 -34.80 -11.78
C ASP A 624 -10.30 -34.54 -12.66
N THR A 625 -10.31 -35.14 -13.85
CA THR A 625 -11.36 -34.94 -14.86
C THR A 625 -12.77 -35.26 -14.36
N LYS A 626 -12.94 -36.27 -13.51
CA LYS A 626 -14.28 -36.64 -12.99
C LYS A 626 -14.83 -35.58 -12.05
N LYS A 627 -13.99 -35.12 -11.12
CA LYS A 627 -14.37 -34.03 -10.20
C LYS A 627 -14.55 -32.71 -10.93
N LEU A 628 -13.72 -32.43 -11.93
CA LEU A 628 -13.84 -31.24 -12.77
C LEU A 628 -15.18 -31.17 -13.47
N ILE A 629 -15.64 -32.26 -14.09
CA ILE A 629 -16.97 -32.32 -14.71
C ILE A 629 -18.04 -32.04 -13.65
N HIS A 630 -18.04 -32.78 -12.54
CA HIS A 630 -19.04 -32.65 -11.49
C HIS A 630 -19.12 -31.22 -10.93
N PHE A 631 -18.00 -30.63 -10.52
CA PHE A 631 -18.02 -29.29 -9.93
C PHE A 631 -18.27 -28.19 -10.97
N SER A 632 -17.84 -28.36 -12.23
CA SER A 632 -18.21 -27.42 -13.30
C SER A 632 -19.71 -27.45 -13.60
N GLU A 633 -20.36 -28.62 -13.51
CA GLU A 633 -21.81 -28.74 -13.58
C GLU A 633 -22.50 -28.07 -12.38
N SER A 634 -21.96 -28.25 -11.16
CA SER A 634 -22.49 -27.60 -9.96
C SER A 634 -22.40 -26.07 -10.03
N ILE A 635 -21.29 -25.51 -10.53
CA ILE A 635 -21.15 -24.06 -10.76
C ILE A 635 -22.14 -23.58 -11.83
N ASN A 636 -22.28 -24.30 -12.94
CA ASN A 636 -23.29 -23.98 -13.96
C ASN A 636 -24.72 -24.08 -13.42
N ALA A 637 -25.00 -25.06 -12.57
CA ALA A 637 -26.29 -25.20 -11.90
C ALA A 637 -26.54 -24.02 -10.95
N PHE A 638 -25.53 -23.57 -10.22
CA PHE A 638 -25.60 -22.36 -9.41
C PHE A 638 -26.02 -21.16 -10.26
N PHE A 639 -25.41 -20.93 -11.44
CA PHE A 639 -25.86 -19.83 -12.32
C PHE A 639 -27.29 -19.98 -12.84
N ARG A 640 -27.77 -21.22 -13.05
CA ARG A 640 -29.13 -21.49 -13.59
C ARG A 640 -30.23 -21.38 -12.54
N VAL A 641 -30.03 -21.98 -11.37
CA VAL A 641 -31.00 -22.03 -10.27
C VAL A 641 -31.19 -20.65 -9.65
N SER A 642 -30.16 -19.82 -9.72
CA SER A 642 -30.08 -18.60 -8.92
C SER A 642 -30.63 -17.35 -9.61
N LYS A 643 -31.36 -17.46 -10.73
CA LYS A 643 -31.97 -16.30 -11.40
C LYS A 643 -32.93 -15.49 -10.52
N ASP A 644 -33.45 -16.08 -9.44
CA ASP A 644 -34.38 -15.43 -8.50
C ASP A 644 -33.67 -14.59 -7.41
N PHE A 645 -32.39 -14.83 -7.13
CA PHE A 645 -31.60 -14.08 -6.12
C PHE A 645 -30.28 -13.50 -6.64
N LEU A 646 -29.91 -13.80 -7.88
CA LEU A 646 -28.86 -13.12 -8.63
C LEU A 646 -29.46 -11.92 -9.36
N THR A 647 -28.93 -10.74 -9.08
CA THR A 647 -29.16 -9.56 -9.93
C THR A 647 -28.05 -9.51 -10.98
N ASP A 648 -28.40 -9.78 -12.23
CA ASP A 648 -27.49 -9.63 -13.37
C ASP A 648 -27.34 -8.14 -13.70
N ILE A 649 -26.10 -7.67 -13.77
CA ILE A 649 -25.74 -6.31 -14.15
C ILE A 649 -24.90 -6.45 -15.42
N GLN A 650 -25.50 -6.11 -16.56
CA GLN A 650 -24.87 -6.17 -17.90
C GLN A 650 -23.99 -4.96 -18.18
#